data_AF-A0A0N0V1N2-F1
#
_entry.id   AF-A0A0N0V1N2-F1
#
_cell.length_a   1.000
_cell.length_b   1.000
_cell.length_c   1.000
_cell.angle_alpha   90.00
_cell.angle_beta   90.00
_cell.angle_gamma   90.00
#
_symmetry.space_group_name_H-M   'P 1'
#
loop_
_entity.id
_entity.type
_entity.pdbx_description
1 polymer ?
#
loop_
_entity_poly.entity_id
_entity_poly.type
_entity_poly.pdbx_seq_one_letter_code
_entity_poly.pdbx_strand_id
1 'polypeptide(L)'
;MKNKSNDIQLTISLQKPGKSISSYQIIETSKDKIKTHCRKLIETINQSARQTDKKQVSCEWIKETGQILCDELLPSSIKQALRSTKASCLILKLDDYLVDIPWELLCLNNQFLCERFNMGRVVMTRQSISETDERKESGPKKLWILANPGGDLPGAASEGLQICDFMDESSEDKTPIIANLDTSISIDKIKTNIRNSDFVHFAGHVNYHPRDPEQSGWKLSDNKLFSVRDVDKMSGSGKMPDMIFSNACQSARTEEWEWKENARDDSSSLVNAYMRAGVKHYLGACFEIMDEPGSRFAIAFYEKILSGMSIGQSVKEARLELMNEYPAAFWSAYILYGDPTISYFGSNESETNLIILEATTDKKRSSKKESSNTSQSWKIVSFVAIGLTIFFALLFFFYLPDLKSSKSLVDPAVLNVFIEQEKEKQQTIANFIEDYVKNSQSSKNKNTIKESFDKWTSKPVTIAVVVGDSLKSFLNRGADNLMASAIEKEIKQNTRLIVLDRLSLDGIIKELSLSNSDLVLEKNKISPNLLAANLLIDLQLRLDGENLFVIMRLKETQSGKLLDTFKEKLTKGPLLSQKKRIAKKIIGYLKKTYPVRGRILEITDKDILINIGKEVGVRNGQEYTNESQNIILTVISIKSNISKVRARQKDRTLLTKGMKIQTYVREQKEKTKCKK
;
A
#
# COMPACT_ATOMS: atom_id res chain seq x y z
N MET A 1 26.51 -5.26 -47.65
CA MET A 1 25.72 -5.30 -46.40
C MET A 1 24.53 -4.36 -46.59
N LYS A 2 23.30 -4.89 -46.65
CA LYS A 2 22.09 -4.06 -46.82
C LYS A 2 21.78 -3.38 -45.49
N ASN A 3 21.87 -2.05 -45.42
CA ASN A 3 21.24 -1.25 -44.38
C ASN A 3 19.75 -1.60 -44.36
N LYS A 4 19.30 -2.40 -43.40
CA LYS A 4 17.87 -2.53 -43.11
C LYS A 4 17.42 -1.16 -42.61
N SER A 5 16.46 -0.56 -43.31
CA SER A 5 15.89 0.74 -42.93
C SER A 5 15.44 0.68 -41.46
N ASN A 6 15.94 1.62 -40.67
CA ASN A 6 15.67 1.75 -39.24
C ASN A 6 14.43 2.63 -38.96
N ASP A 7 13.74 2.99 -40.04
CA ASP A 7 12.58 3.87 -40.04
C ASP A 7 11.30 3.04 -39.89
N ILE A 8 10.35 3.58 -39.13
CA ILE A 8 9.02 3.03 -38.94
C ILE A 8 7.99 3.99 -39.50
N GLN A 9 6.99 3.43 -40.18
CA GLN A 9 5.77 4.16 -40.56
C GLN A 9 4.74 4.01 -39.45
N LEU A 10 4.37 5.14 -38.86
CA LEU A 10 3.30 5.24 -37.87
C LEU A 10 2.07 5.83 -38.55
N THR A 11 0.97 5.10 -38.50
CA THR A 11 -0.35 5.61 -38.88
C THR A 11 -1.03 6.13 -37.63
N ILE A 12 -1.40 7.41 -37.63
CA ILE A 12 -2.00 8.11 -36.49
C ILE A 12 -3.32 8.73 -36.92
N SER A 13 -4.38 8.47 -36.16
CA SER A 13 -5.69 9.08 -36.39
C SER A 13 -6.28 9.61 -35.09
N LEU A 14 -7.03 10.71 -35.20
CA LEU A 14 -7.78 11.28 -34.08
C LEU A 14 -9.26 11.25 -34.41
N GLN A 15 -10.03 10.54 -33.59
CA GLN A 15 -11.44 10.25 -33.82
C GLN A 15 -12.30 10.84 -32.71
N LYS A 16 -13.53 11.22 -33.05
CA LYS A 16 -14.59 11.56 -32.09
C LYS A 16 -15.68 10.49 -32.18
N PRO A 17 -16.13 9.92 -31.06
CA PRO A 17 -17.23 8.97 -31.05
C PRO A 17 -18.45 9.52 -31.81
N GLY A 18 -19.14 8.65 -32.57
CA GLY A 18 -20.35 9.01 -33.31
C GLY A 18 -20.14 9.74 -34.65
N LYS A 19 -18.90 10.00 -35.08
CA LYS A 19 -18.62 10.49 -36.44
C LYS A 19 -18.37 9.33 -37.42
N SER A 20 -18.99 9.40 -38.59
CA SER A 20 -18.87 8.37 -39.64
C SER A 20 -17.56 8.43 -40.46
N ILE A 21 -16.74 9.47 -40.27
CA ILE A 21 -15.50 9.68 -41.02
C ILE A 21 -14.38 10.10 -40.06
N SER A 22 -13.21 9.47 -40.21
CA SER A 22 -11.97 9.80 -39.50
C SER A 22 -10.82 10.00 -40.48
N SER A 23 -10.01 11.05 -40.28
CA SER A 23 -8.77 11.25 -41.03
C SER A 23 -7.59 10.61 -40.30
N TYR A 24 -6.73 9.90 -41.03
CA TYR A 24 -5.44 9.40 -40.54
C TYR A 24 -4.28 10.10 -41.26
N GLN A 25 -3.11 10.10 -40.62
CA GLN A 25 -1.87 10.63 -41.17
C GLN A 25 -0.76 9.63 -40.94
N ILE A 26 0.14 9.53 -41.91
CA ILE A 26 1.31 8.65 -41.85
C ILE A 26 2.52 9.54 -41.58
N ILE A 27 3.32 9.14 -40.60
CA ILE A 27 4.62 9.75 -40.31
C ILE A 27 5.71 8.70 -40.42
N GLU A 28 6.82 9.08 -41.01
CA GLU A 28 8.04 8.29 -41.02
C GLU A 28 8.96 8.83 -39.93
N THR A 29 9.35 7.97 -39.00
CA THR A 29 10.24 8.34 -37.90
C THR A 29 11.23 7.23 -37.62
N SER A 30 12.36 7.60 -37.02
CA SER A 30 13.41 6.65 -36.68
C SER A 30 13.07 5.94 -35.38
N LYS A 31 12.98 4.62 -35.45
CA LYS A 31 12.70 3.78 -34.30
C LYS A 31 13.74 3.94 -33.21
N ASP A 32 15.01 4.01 -33.59
CA ASP A 32 16.12 4.15 -32.65
C ASP A 32 16.13 5.52 -31.97
N LYS A 33 15.65 6.58 -32.63
CA LYS A 33 15.49 7.89 -31.98
C LYS A 33 14.43 7.84 -30.89
N ILE A 34 13.23 7.38 -31.21
CA ILE A 34 12.15 7.19 -30.22
C ILE A 34 12.65 6.32 -29.08
N LYS A 35 13.36 5.24 -29.43
CA LYS A 35 13.93 4.30 -28.48
C LYS A 35 14.89 4.99 -27.49
N THR A 36 15.78 5.80 -28.06
CA THR A 36 16.79 6.53 -27.30
C THR A 36 16.14 7.52 -26.34
N HIS A 37 15.15 8.28 -26.82
CA HIS A 37 14.47 9.29 -26.02
C HIS A 37 13.64 8.69 -24.89
N CYS A 38 12.86 7.63 -25.13
CA CYS A 38 12.10 7.02 -24.03
C CYS A 38 13.03 6.33 -23.03
N ARG A 39 14.09 5.62 -23.46
CA ARG A 39 15.07 5.03 -22.54
C ARG A 39 15.70 6.09 -21.65
N LYS A 40 16.16 7.20 -22.24
CA LYS A 40 16.74 8.32 -21.51
C LYS A 40 15.73 8.91 -20.51
N LEU A 41 14.47 9.11 -20.91
CA LEU A 41 13.41 9.59 -20.04
C LEU A 41 13.23 8.67 -18.82
N ILE A 42 13.03 7.38 -19.07
CA ILE A 42 12.79 6.35 -18.04
C ILE A 42 13.96 6.24 -17.07
N GLU A 43 15.18 6.09 -17.59
CA GLU A 43 16.38 5.95 -16.76
C GLU A 43 16.60 7.18 -15.89
N THR A 44 16.36 8.37 -16.43
CA THR A 44 16.55 9.63 -15.70
C THR A 44 15.51 9.78 -14.59
N ILE A 45 14.24 9.46 -14.85
CA ILE A 45 13.18 9.43 -13.83
C ILE A 45 13.52 8.40 -12.74
N ASN A 46 13.90 7.18 -13.12
CA ASN A 46 14.25 6.12 -12.17
C ASN A 46 15.48 6.46 -11.32
N GLN A 47 16.53 7.03 -11.91
CA GLN A 47 17.71 7.48 -11.18
C GLN A 47 17.36 8.57 -10.17
N SER A 48 16.46 9.49 -10.54
CA SER A 48 15.99 10.54 -9.63
C SER A 48 15.19 9.99 -8.46
N ALA A 49 14.43 8.92 -8.68
CA ALA A 49 13.69 8.24 -7.62
C ALA A 49 14.61 7.56 -6.58
N ARG A 50 15.85 7.22 -6.97
CA ARG A 50 16.85 6.58 -6.10
C ARG A 50 17.72 7.57 -5.31
N GLN A 51 17.74 8.85 -5.70
CA GLN A 51 18.64 9.85 -5.11
C GLN A 51 17.87 10.78 -4.16
N THR A 52 18.19 10.71 -2.87
CA THR A 52 17.58 11.55 -1.82
C THR A 52 18.17 12.96 -1.74
N ASP A 53 19.34 13.21 -2.35
CA ASP A 53 20.05 14.50 -2.24
C ASP A 53 20.45 15.10 -3.61
N LYS A 54 19.80 16.22 -3.93
CA LYS A 54 20.27 17.33 -4.79
C LYS A 54 20.32 17.22 -6.33
N LYS A 55 19.86 16.15 -6.97
CA LYS A 55 19.58 16.14 -8.42
C LYS A 55 18.24 15.49 -8.75
N GLN A 56 17.17 16.03 -8.16
CA GLN A 56 15.82 15.72 -8.66
C GLN A 56 15.73 16.19 -10.11
N VAL A 57 15.13 15.36 -10.95
CA VAL A 57 14.86 15.71 -12.34
C VAL A 57 13.84 16.84 -12.33
N SER A 58 14.20 17.98 -12.94
CA SER A 58 13.29 19.10 -13.04
C SER A 58 12.11 18.73 -13.93
N CYS A 59 10.93 19.22 -13.56
CA CYS A 59 9.73 19.08 -14.38
C CYS A 59 9.97 19.67 -15.79
N GLU A 60 10.76 20.74 -15.88
CA GLU A 60 11.20 21.36 -17.14
C GLU A 60 11.90 20.37 -18.07
N TRP A 61 12.81 19.54 -17.56
CA TRP A 61 13.53 18.57 -18.38
C TRP A 61 12.60 17.48 -18.94
N ILE A 62 11.61 17.04 -18.15
CA ILE A 62 10.59 16.09 -18.60
C ILE A 62 9.72 16.74 -19.67
N LYS A 63 9.38 18.03 -19.52
CA LYS A 63 8.63 18.78 -20.54
C LYS A 63 9.40 18.91 -21.84
N GLU A 64 10.69 19.24 -21.79
CA GLU A 64 11.56 19.31 -22.97
C GLU A 64 11.63 17.96 -23.70
N THR A 65 11.86 16.88 -22.95
CA THR A 65 11.93 15.53 -23.54
C THR A 65 10.56 15.09 -24.09
N GLY A 66 9.47 15.41 -23.39
CA GLY A 66 8.10 15.18 -23.83
C GLY A 66 7.72 15.96 -25.07
N GLN A 67 8.28 17.16 -25.28
CA GLN A 67 8.11 17.94 -26.52
C GLN A 67 8.83 17.28 -27.69
N ILE A 68 10.08 16.83 -27.49
CA ILE A 68 10.84 16.11 -28.53
C ILE A 68 10.09 14.84 -28.96
N LEU A 69 9.60 14.04 -28.00
CA LEU A 69 8.78 12.87 -28.31
C LEU A 69 7.48 13.25 -29.02
N CYS A 70 6.84 14.35 -28.62
CA CYS A 70 5.64 14.84 -29.29
C CYS A 70 5.93 15.26 -30.75
N ASP A 71 7.12 15.79 -31.02
CA ASP A 71 7.54 16.21 -32.36
C ASP A 71 7.83 15.03 -33.29
N GLU A 72 8.42 13.97 -32.75
CA GLU A 72 8.68 12.72 -33.49
C GLU A 72 7.42 11.88 -33.69
N LEU A 73 6.46 11.93 -32.75
CA LEU A 73 5.31 11.02 -32.73
C LEU A 73 4.01 11.62 -33.25
N LEU A 74 3.81 12.94 -33.26
CA LEU A 74 2.52 13.52 -33.63
C LEU A 74 2.64 14.49 -34.81
N PRO A 75 1.78 14.39 -35.84
CA PRO A 75 1.67 15.41 -36.89
C PRO A 75 1.17 16.75 -36.36
N SER A 76 1.53 17.85 -37.03
CA SER A 76 1.11 19.22 -36.67
C SER A 76 -0.41 19.40 -36.53
N SER A 77 -1.18 18.78 -37.43
CA SER A 77 -2.64 18.82 -37.42
C SER A 77 -3.26 18.12 -36.19
N ILE A 78 -2.68 16.98 -35.77
CA ILE A 78 -3.09 16.23 -34.57
C ILE A 78 -2.74 17.05 -33.33
N LYS A 79 -1.55 17.67 -33.27
CA LYS A 79 -1.19 18.59 -32.20
C LYS A 79 -2.19 19.75 -32.10
N GLN A 80 -2.59 20.35 -33.21
CA GLN A 80 -3.59 21.43 -33.24
C GLN A 80 -4.97 20.94 -32.77
N ALA A 81 -5.40 19.75 -33.20
CA ALA A 81 -6.67 19.17 -32.79
C ALA A 81 -6.70 18.83 -31.29
N LEU A 82 -5.63 18.24 -30.76
CA LEU A 82 -5.45 18.00 -29.33
C LEU A 82 -5.42 19.30 -28.54
N ARG A 83 -4.89 20.41 -29.10
CA ARG A 83 -4.88 21.73 -28.45
C ARG A 83 -6.24 22.40 -28.40
N SER A 84 -7.03 22.30 -29.46
CA SER A 84 -8.29 23.04 -29.66
C SER A 84 -9.53 22.29 -29.16
N THR A 85 -9.42 20.99 -28.90
CA THR A 85 -10.56 20.18 -28.44
C THR A 85 -11.05 20.60 -27.05
N LYS A 86 -12.38 20.52 -26.86
CA LYS A 86 -13.06 20.65 -25.55
C LYS A 86 -13.23 19.31 -24.82
N ALA A 87 -12.80 18.21 -25.45
CA ALA A 87 -12.86 16.89 -24.84
C ALA A 87 -12.03 16.85 -23.54
N SER A 88 -12.59 16.26 -22.49
CA SER A 88 -11.93 16.02 -21.21
C SER A 88 -11.23 14.67 -21.17
N CYS A 89 -11.72 13.69 -21.95
CA CYS A 89 -11.23 12.32 -21.97
C CYS A 89 -10.46 12.00 -23.26
N LEU A 90 -9.34 11.28 -23.13
CA LEU A 90 -8.51 10.81 -24.25
C LEU A 90 -8.23 9.32 -24.11
N ILE A 91 -8.76 8.52 -25.04
CA ILE A 91 -8.41 7.11 -25.17
C ILE A 91 -7.24 6.97 -26.15
N LEU A 92 -6.19 6.30 -25.70
CA LEU A 92 -5.06 5.90 -26.54
C LEU A 92 -5.29 4.48 -27.04
N LYS A 93 -5.60 4.33 -28.33
CA LYS A 93 -5.73 3.02 -28.97
C LYS A 93 -4.41 2.67 -29.65
N LEU A 94 -3.66 1.74 -29.05
CA LEU A 94 -2.26 1.51 -29.39
C LEU A 94 -2.03 0.08 -29.89
N ASP A 95 -1.20 -0.05 -30.92
CA ASP A 95 -0.54 -1.32 -31.26
C ASP A 95 0.39 -1.76 -30.13
N ASP A 96 0.59 -3.06 -29.95
CA ASP A 96 1.36 -3.63 -28.83
C ASP A 96 2.83 -3.17 -28.83
N TYR A 97 3.39 -2.85 -30.00
CA TYR A 97 4.72 -2.25 -30.16
C TYR A 97 4.85 -0.82 -29.61
N LEU A 98 3.74 -0.10 -29.43
CA LEU A 98 3.73 1.33 -29.08
C LEU A 98 3.36 1.56 -27.61
N VAL A 99 3.03 0.52 -26.85
CA VAL A 99 2.62 0.63 -25.44
C VAL A 99 3.76 1.05 -24.51
N ASP A 100 5.00 0.90 -24.94
CA ASP A 100 6.15 1.28 -24.10
C ASP A 100 6.46 2.77 -24.13
N ILE A 101 5.90 3.48 -25.10
CA ILE A 101 6.05 4.94 -25.19
C ILE A 101 5.23 5.58 -24.06
N PRO A 102 5.79 6.55 -23.31
CA PRO A 102 5.09 7.27 -22.25
C PRO A 102 4.19 8.37 -22.85
N TRP A 103 3.15 7.97 -23.58
CA TRP A 103 2.22 8.87 -24.27
C TRP A 103 1.60 9.94 -23.35
N GLU A 104 1.39 9.61 -22.08
CA GLU A 104 0.91 10.48 -21.01
C GLU A 104 1.83 11.69 -20.78
N LEU A 105 3.13 11.53 -21.04
CA LEU A 105 4.18 12.54 -20.84
C LEU A 105 4.53 13.30 -22.13
N LEU A 106 3.79 13.09 -23.22
CA LEU A 106 3.90 13.99 -24.36
C LEU A 106 3.46 15.39 -23.93
N CYS A 107 4.24 16.39 -24.34
CA CYS A 107 4.06 17.76 -23.87
C CYS A 107 3.66 18.67 -25.04
N LEU A 108 2.51 19.34 -24.88
CA LEU A 108 1.98 20.32 -25.82
C LEU A 108 1.80 21.65 -25.09
N ASN A 109 2.43 22.73 -25.59
CA ASN A 109 2.36 24.07 -24.99
C ASN A 109 2.72 24.08 -23.50
N ASN A 110 3.81 23.38 -23.13
CA ASN A 110 4.30 23.29 -21.75
C ASN A 110 3.33 22.58 -20.77
N GLN A 111 2.36 21.84 -21.29
CA GLN A 111 1.39 21.03 -20.53
C GLN A 111 1.45 19.57 -21.00
N PHE A 112 1.49 18.61 -20.06
CA PHE A 112 1.48 17.19 -20.40
C PHE A 112 0.07 16.74 -20.81
N LEU A 113 -0.02 15.71 -21.66
CA LEU A 113 -1.32 15.13 -22.01
C LEU A 113 -2.07 14.62 -20.77
N CYS A 114 -1.36 14.04 -19.81
CA CYS A 114 -1.96 13.53 -18.57
C CYS A 114 -2.38 14.60 -17.55
N GLU A 115 -1.91 15.84 -17.70
CA GLU A 115 -2.44 17.00 -16.96
C GLU A 115 -3.72 17.53 -17.62
N ARG A 116 -3.81 17.41 -18.94
CA ARG A 116 -4.94 17.92 -19.70
C ARG A 116 -6.13 16.97 -19.66
N PHE A 117 -5.91 15.70 -19.97
CA PHE A 117 -6.97 14.72 -20.23
C PHE A 117 -7.08 13.65 -19.14
N ASN A 118 -8.29 13.14 -18.94
CA ASN A 118 -8.53 11.85 -18.30
C ASN A 118 -8.15 10.75 -19.30
N MET A 119 -7.05 10.05 -19.07
CA MET A 119 -6.44 9.16 -20.06
C MET A 119 -6.60 7.68 -19.72
N GLY A 120 -6.78 6.84 -20.74
CA GLY A 120 -6.74 5.39 -20.64
C GLY A 120 -6.24 4.75 -21.93
N ARG A 121 -5.58 3.59 -21.82
CA ARG A 121 -5.02 2.84 -22.96
C ARG A 121 -5.87 1.63 -23.33
N VAL A 122 -6.11 1.47 -24.62
CA VAL A 122 -6.72 0.28 -25.23
C VAL A 122 -5.71 -0.34 -26.18
N VAL A 123 -5.24 -1.55 -25.87
CA VAL A 123 -4.19 -2.23 -26.64
C VAL A 123 -4.81 -3.12 -27.70
N MET A 124 -4.35 -2.99 -28.95
CA MET A 124 -4.68 -3.87 -30.05
C MET A 124 -3.68 -5.04 -30.03
N THR A 125 -4.12 -6.22 -29.62
CA THR A 125 -3.31 -7.44 -29.60
C THR A 125 -3.77 -8.44 -30.64
N ARG A 126 -2.83 -9.27 -31.12
CA ARG A 126 -3.10 -10.40 -32.02
C ARG A 126 -3.53 -11.67 -31.27
N GLN A 127 -3.30 -11.68 -29.97
CA GLN A 127 -3.61 -12.80 -29.09
C GLN A 127 -5.12 -12.94 -28.87
N SER A 128 -5.60 -14.16 -28.67
CA SER A 128 -7.01 -14.40 -28.33
C SER A 128 -7.34 -13.79 -26.97
N ILE A 129 -8.48 -13.11 -26.90
CA ILE A 129 -9.05 -12.57 -25.67
C ILE A 129 -10.04 -13.60 -25.15
N SER A 130 -9.96 -13.96 -23.87
CA SER A 130 -10.95 -14.85 -23.28
C SER A 130 -12.24 -14.07 -23.04
N GLU A 131 -13.36 -14.55 -23.57
CA GLU A 131 -14.68 -14.10 -23.12
C GLU A 131 -14.84 -14.51 -21.65
N THR A 132 -15.13 -13.55 -20.78
CA THR A 132 -15.35 -13.81 -19.36
C THR A 132 -16.78 -13.47 -18.98
N ASP A 133 -17.31 -14.22 -18.03
CA ASP A 133 -18.61 -13.92 -17.44
C ASP A 133 -18.57 -12.52 -16.81
N GLU A 134 -19.44 -11.64 -17.28
CA GLU A 134 -19.59 -10.33 -16.67
C GLU A 134 -20.01 -10.46 -15.20
N ARG A 135 -19.37 -9.67 -14.32
CA ARG A 135 -19.82 -9.54 -12.94
C ARG A 135 -21.15 -8.81 -12.91
N LYS A 136 -22.20 -9.49 -12.43
CA LYS A 136 -23.48 -8.85 -12.11
C LYS A 136 -23.28 -7.84 -10.98
N GLU A 137 -23.84 -6.65 -11.15
CA GLU A 137 -23.86 -5.64 -10.10
C GLU A 137 -24.86 -6.05 -9.01
N SER A 138 -24.38 -6.68 -7.95
CA SER A 138 -25.23 -6.99 -6.79
C SER A 138 -24.43 -6.98 -5.49
N GLY A 139 -24.90 -6.21 -4.51
CA GLY A 139 -24.32 -6.14 -3.17
C GLY A 139 -23.13 -5.17 -3.07
N PRO A 140 -22.48 -5.11 -1.89
CA PRO A 140 -21.29 -4.30 -1.70
C PRO A 140 -20.16 -4.77 -2.62
N LYS A 141 -19.47 -3.82 -3.26
CA LYS A 141 -18.26 -4.10 -4.05
C LYS A 141 -17.18 -4.68 -3.12
N LYS A 142 -16.41 -5.65 -3.59
CA LYS A 142 -15.35 -6.30 -2.82
C LYS A 142 -13.99 -5.83 -3.32
N LEU A 143 -13.23 -5.20 -2.43
CA LEU A 143 -11.83 -4.86 -2.64
C LEU A 143 -10.95 -5.86 -1.90
N TRP A 144 -10.06 -6.54 -2.61
CA TRP A 144 -9.00 -7.32 -2.00
C TRP A 144 -7.67 -6.59 -2.13
N ILE A 145 -6.93 -6.52 -1.04
CA ILE A 145 -5.69 -5.78 -0.90
C ILE A 145 -4.61 -6.80 -0.48
N LEU A 146 -3.55 -6.91 -1.28
CA LEU A 146 -2.35 -7.64 -0.92
C LEU A 146 -1.21 -6.64 -0.76
N ALA A 147 -0.78 -6.39 0.47
CA ALA A 147 0.18 -5.35 0.78
C ALA A 147 1.41 -5.91 1.52
N ASN A 148 2.60 -5.48 1.09
CA ASN A 148 3.89 -5.92 1.63
C ASN A 148 4.01 -7.45 1.85
N PRO A 149 3.73 -8.29 0.83
CA PRO A 149 3.81 -9.74 0.99
C PRO A 149 5.24 -10.26 1.26
N GLY A 150 6.27 -9.48 0.94
CA GLY A 150 7.68 -9.78 1.23
C GLY A 150 8.12 -9.40 2.65
N GLY A 151 7.37 -8.53 3.33
CA GLY A 151 7.73 -7.99 4.65
C GLY A 151 8.86 -6.96 4.64
N ASP A 152 9.30 -6.48 3.48
CA ASP A 152 10.43 -5.58 3.23
C ASP A 152 10.02 -4.13 2.90
N LEU A 153 8.73 -3.84 2.69
CA LEU A 153 8.19 -2.53 2.35
C LEU A 153 7.19 -2.01 3.40
N PRO A 154 7.63 -1.32 4.47
CA PRO A 154 6.74 -0.86 5.54
C PRO A 154 5.72 0.19 5.08
N GLY A 155 6.04 1.03 4.10
CA GLY A 155 5.11 1.99 3.52
C GLY A 155 3.98 1.29 2.77
N ALA A 156 4.26 0.25 1.98
CA ALA A 156 3.25 -0.60 1.36
C ALA A 156 2.31 -1.26 2.41
N ALA A 157 2.85 -1.71 3.56
CA ALA A 157 2.00 -2.21 4.64
C ALA A 157 1.08 -1.11 5.20
N SER A 158 1.64 0.08 5.42
CA SER A 158 0.89 1.26 5.85
C SER A 158 -0.17 1.71 4.83
N GLU A 159 0.14 1.61 3.54
CA GLU A 159 -0.78 1.89 2.43
C GLU A 159 -2.00 0.97 2.50
N GLY A 160 -1.79 -0.35 2.57
CA GLY A 160 -2.87 -1.31 2.68
C GLY A 160 -3.76 -1.07 3.90
N LEU A 161 -3.15 -0.73 5.04
CA LEU A 161 -3.86 -0.35 6.26
C LEU A 161 -4.74 0.89 6.06
N GLN A 162 -4.16 1.95 5.49
CA GLN A 162 -4.84 3.22 5.27
C GLN A 162 -6.00 3.07 4.27
N ILE A 163 -5.83 2.30 3.19
CA ILE A 163 -6.91 2.02 2.24
C ILE A 163 -8.05 1.28 2.96
N CYS A 164 -7.75 0.23 3.73
CA CYS A 164 -8.80 -0.48 4.48
C CYS A 164 -9.54 0.43 5.47
N ASP A 165 -8.80 1.26 6.20
CA ASP A 165 -9.40 2.19 7.16
C ASP A 165 -10.31 3.21 6.46
N PHE A 166 -9.86 3.73 5.31
CA PHE A 166 -10.66 4.64 4.49
C PHE A 166 -11.94 3.97 3.94
N MET A 167 -11.86 2.70 3.58
CA MET A 167 -13.01 1.90 3.12
C MET A 167 -14.00 1.65 4.27
N ASP A 168 -13.51 1.34 5.47
CA ASP A 168 -14.35 1.17 6.66
C ASP A 168 -15.11 2.48 6.96
N GLU A 169 -14.43 3.62 6.95
CA GLU A 169 -15.02 4.95 7.16
C GLU A 169 -16.07 5.29 6.09
N SER A 170 -15.73 5.08 4.81
CA SER A 170 -16.65 5.35 3.69
C SER A 170 -17.87 4.41 3.66
N SER A 171 -17.73 3.19 4.19
CA SER A 171 -18.81 2.21 4.28
C SER A 171 -19.89 2.57 5.30
N GLU A 172 -19.52 3.32 6.35
CA GLU A 172 -20.46 3.86 7.32
C GLU A 172 -21.31 5.00 6.72
N ASP A 173 -20.79 5.69 5.69
CA ASP A 173 -21.34 6.96 5.18
C ASP A 173 -22.16 6.89 3.88
N LYS A 174 -22.17 5.78 3.12
CA LYS A 174 -23.20 5.35 2.11
C LYS A 174 -22.68 4.41 1.01
N THR A 175 -21.37 4.24 0.80
CA THR A 175 -20.84 3.38 -0.28
C THR A 175 -20.60 1.95 0.20
N PRO A 176 -21.35 0.94 -0.30
CA PRO A 176 -21.20 -0.43 0.17
C PRO A 176 -19.93 -1.03 -0.46
N ILE A 177 -18.79 -0.91 0.21
CA ILE A 177 -17.54 -1.58 -0.16
C ILE A 177 -17.01 -2.40 1.02
N ILE A 178 -16.52 -3.61 0.75
CA ILE A 178 -15.89 -4.48 1.73
C ILE A 178 -14.43 -4.67 1.32
N ALA A 179 -13.52 -4.14 2.13
CA ALA A 179 -12.09 -4.29 1.93
C ALA A 179 -11.52 -5.46 2.75
N ASN A 180 -10.74 -6.33 2.10
CA ASN A 180 -9.99 -7.41 2.74
C ASN A 180 -8.50 -7.19 2.53
N LEU A 181 -7.71 -7.16 3.61
CA LEU A 181 -6.25 -7.00 3.54
C LEU A 181 -5.53 -8.28 3.96
N ASP A 182 -4.62 -8.73 3.11
CA ASP A 182 -3.66 -9.80 3.35
C ASP A 182 -2.22 -9.29 3.17
N THR A 183 -1.29 -9.88 3.92
CA THR A 183 0.15 -9.53 3.92
C THR A 183 1.07 -10.74 3.76
N SER A 184 0.50 -11.95 3.70
CA SER A 184 1.20 -13.20 3.41
C SER A 184 0.15 -14.21 2.99
N ILE A 185 0.31 -14.80 1.81
CA ILE A 185 -0.73 -15.62 1.21
C ILE A 185 -0.14 -16.63 0.21
N SER A 186 -0.75 -17.80 0.12
CA SER A 186 -0.38 -18.80 -0.88
C SER A 186 -0.92 -18.44 -2.26
N ILE A 187 -0.26 -18.92 -3.31
CA ILE A 187 -0.67 -18.71 -4.71
C ILE A 187 -2.12 -19.17 -4.94
N ASP A 188 -2.53 -20.32 -4.40
CA ASP A 188 -3.91 -20.81 -4.59
C ASP A 188 -4.97 -19.90 -3.95
N LYS A 189 -4.64 -19.29 -2.82
CA LYS A 189 -5.51 -18.28 -2.19
C LYS A 189 -5.53 -16.99 -2.99
N ILE A 190 -4.41 -16.55 -3.59
CA ILE A 190 -4.39 -15.40 -4.52
C ILE A 190 -5.36 -15.65 -5.67
N LYS A 191 -5.28 -16.83 -6.32
CA LYS A 191 -6.17 -17.21 -7.43
C LYS A 191 -7.64 -17.16 -7.00
N THR A 192 -7.93 -17.61 -5.78
CA THR A 192 -9.29 -17.61 -5.22
C THR A 192 -9.77 -16.19 -4.87
N ASN A 193 -8.91 -15.35 -4.29
CA ASN A 193 -9.24 -13.98 -3.90
C ASN A 193 -9.47 -13.09 -5.12
N ILE A 194 -8.62 -13.19 -6.15
CA ILE A 194 -8.81 -12.51 -7.45
C ILE A 194 -10.18 -12.86 -8.04
N ARG A 195 -10.55 -14.14 -8.07
CA ARG A 195 -11.86 -14.57 -8.59
C ARG A 195 -13.05 -14.06 -7.76
N ASN A 196 -12.86 -13.84 -6.47
CA ASN A 196 -13.94 -13.44 -5.56
C ASN A 196 -14.04 -11.93 -5.31
N SER A 197 -13.17 -11.12 -5.93
CA SER A 197 -13.09 -9.67 -5.67
C SER A 197 -13.41 -8.86 -6.92
N ASP A 198 -14.10 -7.74 -6.74
CA ASP A 198 -14.43 -6.83 -7.85
C ASP A 198 -13.24 -5.93 -8.15
N PHE A 199 -12.48 -5.56 -7.11
CA PHE A 199 -11.26 -4.77 -7.21
C PHE A 199 -10.11 -5.50 -6.52
N VAL A 200 -8.91 -5.39 -7.08
CA VAL A 200 -7.68 -5.89 -6.48
C VAL A 200 -6.67 -4.76 -6.38
N HIS A 201 -6.10 -4.58 -5.19
CA HIS A 201 -4.98 -3.71 -4.95
C HIS A 201 -3.76 -4.53 -4.55
N PHE A 202 -2.64 -4.31 -5.23
CA PHE A 202 -1.37 -4.92 -4.90
C PHE A 202 -0.34 -3.83 -4.60
N ALA A 203 0.22 -3.85 -3.40
CA ALA A 203 1.32 -2.97 -2.99
C ALA A 203 2.53 -3.83 -2.60
N GLY A 204 3.59 -3.78 -3.41
CA GLY A 204 4.75 -4.65 -3.23
C GLY A 204 5.73 -4.63 -4.39
N HIS A 205 6.56 -5.67 -4.46
CA HIS A 205 7.53 -5.83 -5.55
C HIS A 205 6.96 -6.62 -6.73
N VAL A 206 7.26 -6.17 -7.94
CA VAL A 206 7.11 -6.95 -9.17
C VAL A 206 8.49 -7.41 -9.62
N ASN A 207 8.63 -8.70 -9.91
CA ASN A 207 9.81 -9.22 -10.59
C ASN A 207 9.54 -9.29 -12.09
N TYR A 208 10.44 -8.74 -12.91
CA TYR A 208 10.34 -8.77 -14.36
C TYR A 208 11.47 -9.62 -14.93
N HIS A 209 11.13 -10.51 -15.85
CA HIS A 209 12.07 -11.40 -16.51
C HIS A 209 12.12 -11.08 -18.01
N PRO A 210 13.09 -10.26 -18.49
CA PRO A 210 13.16 -9.81 -19.89
C PRO A 210 13.29 -10.96 -20.91
N ARG A 211 14.00 -12.02 -20.52
CA ARG A 211 14.24 -13.21 -21.36
C ARG A 211 13.11 -14.22 -21.31
N ASP A 212 12.28 -14.18 -20.27
CA ASP A 212 11.12 -15.05 -20.10
C ASP A 212 9.96 -14.28 -19.46
N PRO A 213 9.23 -13.45 -20.25
CA PRO A 213 8.20 -12.57 -19.71
C PRO A 213 7.07 -13.30 -18.97
N GLU A 214 6.80 -14.58 -19.31
CA GLU A 214 5.81 -15.42 -18.62
C GLU A 214 6.15 -15.67 -17.14
N GLN A 215 7.43 -15.57 -16.79
CA GLN A 215 7.91 -15.64 -15.41
C GLN A 215 7.89 -14.28 -14.71
N SER A 216 7.40 -13.21 -15.32
CA SER A 216 7.23 -11.93 -14.62
C SER A 216 6.00 -12.00 -13.70
N GLY A 217 6.02 -11.32 -12.55
CA GLY A 217 4.90 -11.44 -11.60
C GLY A 217 5.05 -10.70 -10.28
N TRP A 218 4.04 -10.84 -9.42
CA TRP A 218 4.05 -10.32 -8.06
C TRP A 218 4.95 -11.16 -7.17
N LYS A 219 5.95 -10.53 -6.55
CA LYS A 219 6.84 -11.18 -5.57
C LYS A 219 6.10 -11.37 -4.25
N LEU A 220 6.16 -12.59 -3.72
CA LEU A 220 5.53 -12.98 -2.46
C LEU A 220 6.61 -13.35 -1.43
N SER A 221 6.18 -13.80 -0.24
CA SER A 221 7.06 -14.39 0.76
C SER A 221 7.82 -15.62 0.22
N ASP A 222 8.95 -15.96 0.86
CA ASP A 222 9.78 -17.12 0.51
C ASP A 222 10.29 -17.14 -0.95
N ASN A 223 10.49 -15.97 -1.57
CA ASN A 223 10.85 -15.84 -2.99
C ASN A 223 9.86 -16.51 -3.97
N LYS A 224 8.62 -16.75 -3.54
CA LYS A 224 7.56 -17.21 -4.43
C LYS A 224 7.09 -16.07 -5.34
N LEU A 225 6.52 -16.45 -6.48
CA LEU A 225 6.07 -15.52 -7.49
C LEU A 225 4.67 -15.91 -7.98
N PHE A 226 3.74 -14.95 -8.00
CA PHE A 226 2.49 -15.10 -8.74
C PHE A 226 2.70 -14.55 -10.15
N SER A 227 2.88 -15.45 -11.11
CA SER A 227 3.43 -15.14 -12.43
C SER A 227 2.37 -14.83 -13.49
N VAL A 228 2.78 -14.26 -14.62
CA VAL A 228 1.96 -14.15 -15.84
C VAL A 228 1.39 -15.51 -16.23
N ARG A 229 2.21 -16.58 -16.18
CA ARG A 229 1.75 -17.93 -16.46
C ARG A 229 0.64 -18.41 -15.51
N ASP A 230 0.60 -17.94 -14.26
CA ASP A 230 -0.51 -18.23 -13.36
C ASP A 230 -1.79 -17.50 -13.76
N VAL A 231 -1.68 -16.24 -14.19
CA VAL A 231 -2.81 -15.44 -14.70
C VAL A 231 -3.37 -16.06 -15.98
N ASP A 232 -2.52 -16.45 -16.92
CA ASP A 232 -2.93 -17.11 -18.17
C ASP A 232 -3.65 -18.44 -17.89
N LYS A 233 -3.18 -19.23 -16.90
CA LYS A 233 -3.89 -20.45 -16.45
C LYS A 233 -5.24 -20.17 -15.79
N MET A 234 -5.44 -18.96 -15.25
CA MET A 234 -6.75 -18.55 -14.72
C MET A 234 -7.70 -18.08 -15.82
N SER A 235 -7.17 -17.61 -16.95
CA SER A 235 -7.95 -17.11 -18.09
C SER A 235 -8.98 -18.15 -18.55
N GLY A 236 -10.22 -17.70 -18.79
CA GLY A 236 -11.31 -18.56 -19.26
C GLY A 236 -11.88 -19.57 -18.24
N SER A 237 -11.31 -19.67 -17.03
CA SER A 237 -11.76 -20.63 -15.99
C SER A 237 -12.69 -20.02 -14.93
N GLY A 238 -12.95 -18.71 -14.99
CA GLY A 238 -13.82 -18.02 -14.04
C GLY A 238 -13.72 -16.49 -14.16
N LYS A 239 -14.42 -15.80 -13.26
CA LYS A 239 -14.50 -14.32 -13.24
C LYS A 239 -13.17 -13.69 -12.85
N MET A 240 -12.81 -12.60 -13.52
CA MET A 240 -11.70 -11.71 -13.13
C MET A 240 -12.24 -10.44 -12.46
N PRO A 241 -11.42 -9.70 -11.69
CA PRO A 241 -11.81 -8.41 -11.13
C PRO A 241 -12.06 -7.39 -12.25
N ASP A 242 -12.96 -6.42 -11.99
CA ASP A 242 -13.18 -5.30 -12.90
C ASP A 242 -11.94 -4.40 -12.97
N MET A 243 -11.27 -4.17 -11.82
CA MET A 243 -10.07 -3.34 -11.73
C MET A 243 -8.94 -4.03 -10.97
N ILE A 244 -7.72 -3.92 -11.49
CA ILE A 244 -6.49 -4.21 -10.76
C ILE A 244 -5.68 -2.92 -10.65
N PHE A 245 -5.35 -2.53 -9.43
CA PHE A 245 -4.36 -1.50 -9.15
C PHE A 245 -3.10 -2.16 -8.59
N SER A 246 -2.08 -2.30 -9.44
CA SER A 246 -0.76 -2.81 -9.07
C SER A 246 0.17 -1.65 -8.74
N ASN A 247 0.13 -1.17 -7.49
CA ASN A 247 1.06 -0.17 -6.96
C ASN A 247 2.41 -0.80 -6.62
N ALA A 248 3.10 -1.21 -7.68
CA ALA A 248 4.34 -1.95 -7.58
C ALA A 248 5.31 -1.47 -8.65
N CYS A 249 6.52 -1.16 -8.19
CA CYS A 249 7.60 -0.64 -9.00
C CYS A 249 7.94 -1.61 -10.16
N GLN A 250 7.99 -1.09 -11.40
CA GLN A 250 8.46 -1.82 -12.59
C GLN A 250 9.99 -1.71 -12.81
N SER A 251 10.79 -1.40 -11.78
CA SER A 251 12.24 -1.12 -11.91
C SER A 251 13.06 -2.26 -12.51
N ALA A 252 12.53 -3.48 -12.65
CA ALA A 252 13.19 -4.57 -13.37
C ALA A 252 13.10 -4.44 -14.92
N ARG A 253 12.41 -3.42 -15.47
CA ARG A 253 12.48 -3.05 -16.91
C ARG A 253 13.79 -2.36 -17.32
N THR A 254 14.82 -2.32 -16.46
CA THR A 254 16.11 -1.69 -16.76
C THR A 254 16.98 -2.47 -17.75
N GLU A 255 16.68 -3.74 -18.04
CA GLU A 255 17.44 -4.52 -19.02
C GLU A 255 16.78 -4.48 -20.41
N GLU A 256 17.57 -3.96 -21.36
CA GLU A 256 17.40 -3.92 -22.81
C GLU A 256 15.96 -3.92 -23.32
N TRP A 257 15.47 -2.71 -23.59
CA TRP A 257 14.38 -2.50 -24.53
C TRP A 257 14.81 -3.12 -25.87
N GLU A 258 14.34 -4.31 -26.24
CA GLU A 258 14.62 -4.90 -27.55
C GLU A 258 13.36 -4.83 -28.41
N TRP A 259 13.41 -4.05 -29.48
CA TRP A 259 12.44 -4.21 -30.56
C TRP A 259 12.80 -5.48 -31.31
N LYS A 260 12.30 -6.61 -30.82
CA LYS A 260 12.54 -7.90 -31.48
C LYS A 260 11.84 -7.88 -32.84
N GLU A 261 12.62 -7.87 -33.93
CA GLU A 261 12.10 -8.03 -35.31
C GLU A 261 11.26 -9.30 -35.43
N ASN A 262 11.63 -10.33 -34.66
CA ASN A 262 10.99 -11.64 -34.54
C ASN A 262 10.47 -11.92 -33.12
N ALA A 263 9.92 -10.92 -32.42
CA ALA A 263 9.03 -11.25 -31.30
C ALA A 263 8.00 -12.22 -31.88
N ARG A 264 8.04 -13.49 -31.43
CA ARG A 264 6.84 -14.30 -31.39
C ARG A 264 5.73 -13.46 -30.76
N ASP A 265 4.51 -13.82 -31.01
CA ASP A 265 3.23 -13.23 -30.61
C ASP A 265 3.06 -13.04 -29.06
N ASP A 266 4.12 -12.67 -28.34
CA ASP A 266 4.46 -12.87 -26.94
C ASP A 266 4.78 -11.52 -26.26
N SER A 267 3.95 -10.50 -26.46
CA SER A 267 3.94 -9.34 -25.54
C SER A 267 3.31 -9.76 -24.20
N SER A 268 3.85 -10.80 -23.55
CA SER A 268 3.44 -11.32 -22.23
C SER A 268 3.90 -10.37 -21.11
N SER A 269 3.55 -9.09 -21.25
CA SER A 269 3.64 -8.13 -20.16
C SER A 269 2.59 -8.49 -19.10
N LEU A 270 2.90 -8.22 -17.84
CA LEU A 270 1.98 -8.47 -16.71
C LEU A 270 0.61 -7.84 -16.95
N VAL A 271 0.58 -6.64 -17.52
CA VAL A 271 -0.65 -5.94 -17.91
C VAL A 271 -1.44 -6.74 -18.95
N ASN A 272 -0.79 -7.15 -20.04
CA ASN A 272 -1.47 -7.85 -21.14
C ASN A 272 -2.08 -9.17 -20.66
N ALA A 273 -1.41 -9.90 -19.78
CA ALA A 273 -1.95 -11.12 -19.18
C ALA A 273 -3.26 -10.88 -18.43
N TYR A 274 -3.32 -9.83 -17.60
CA TYR A 274 -4.56 -9.48 -16.89
C TYR A 274 -5.67 -8.99 -17.84
N MET A 275 -5.34 -8.17 -18.83
CA MET A 275 -6.32 -7.68 -19.81
C MET A 275 -6.91 -8.84 -20.63
N ARG A 276 -6.07 -9.77 -21.13
CA ARG A 276 -6.53 -10.97 -21.84
C ARG A 276 -7.37 -11.89 -20.97
N ALA A 277 -7.06 -11.95 -19.67
CA ALA A 277 -7.82 -12.72 -18.71
C ALA A 277 -9.21 -12.12 -18.42
N GLY A 278 -9.52 -10.91 -18.89
CA GLY A 278 -10.83 -10.28 -18.74
C GLY A 278 -10.90 -9.16 -17.70
N VAL A 279 -9.76 -8.66 -17.21
CA VAL A 279 -9.72 -7.45 -16.37
C VAL A 279 -10.06 -6.23 -17.23
N LYS A 280 -11.03 -5.41 -16.80
CA LYS A 280 -11.49 -4.23 -17.56
C LYS A 280 -10.50 -3.06 -17.43
N HIS A 281 -9.95 -2.87 -16.23
CA HIS A 281 -9.03 -1.78 -15.93
C HIS A 281 -7.79 -2.25 -15.19
N TYR A 282 -6.63 -1.85 -15.68
CA TYR A 282 -5.36 -2.09 -15.00
C TYR A 282 -4.63 -0.76 -14.78
N LEU A 283 -4.38 -0.41 -13.53
CA LEU A 283 -3.58 0.73 -13.12
C LEU A 283 -2.24 0.23 -12.58
N GLY A 284 -1.13 0.73 -13.11
CA GLY A 284 0.19 0.31 -12.66
C GLY A 284 1.25 1.38 -12.85
N ALA A 285 2.36 1.21 -12.12
CA ALA A 285 3.55 2.04 -12.22
C ALA A 285 4.46 1.56 -13.36
N CYS A 286 4.88 2.46 -14.25
CA CYS A 286 5.84 2.19 -15.33
C CYS A 286 7.29 2.54 -14.94
N PHE A 287 7.47 3.35 -13.90
CA PHE A 287 8.77 3.81 -13.39
C PHE A 287 8.98 3.37 -11.96
N GLU A 288 10.17 3.66 -11.44
CA GLU A 288 10.48 3.47 -10.04
C GLU A 288 9.74 4.48 -9.18
N ILE A 289 9.01 3.97 -8.19
CA ILE A 289 8.24 4.76 -7.24
C ILE A 289 8.79 4.48 -5.86
N MET A 290 9.07 5.54 -5.10
CA MET A 290 9.41 5.44 -3.69
C MET A 290 8.18 5.04 -2.88
N ASP A 291 8.40 4.28 -1.81
CA ASP A 291 7.35 3.70 -0.96
C ASP A 291 6.30 4.73 -0.48
N GLU A 292 6.74 5.87 0.08
CA GLU A 292 5.82 6.91 0.60
C GLU A 292 5.03 7.65 -0.50
N PRO A 293 5.63 8.23 -1.56
CA PRO A 293 4.86 8.83 -2.67
C PRO A 293 3.90 7.84 -3.35
N GLY A 294 4.29 6.57 -3.48
CA GLY A 294 3.41 5.54 -4.02
C GLY A 294 2.16 5.34 -3.16
N SER A 295 2.35 5.27 -1.84
CA SER A 295 1.26 5.20 -0.86
C SER A 295 0.33 6.42 -0.96
N ARG A 296 0.89 7.64 -1.04
CA ARG A 296 0.11 8.87 -1.20
C ARG A 296 -0.76 8.87 -2.45
N PHE A 297 -0.20 8.44 -3.58
CA PHE A 297 -0.97 8.34 -4.82
C PHE A 297 -2.13 7.36 -4.69
N ALA A 298 -1.91 6.20 -4.06
CA ALA A 298 -2.94 5.21 -3.91
C ALA A 298 -4.10 5.70 -3.02
N ILE A 299 -3.79 6.39 -1.91
CA ILE A 299 -4.80 6.99 -1.04
C ILE A 299 -5.60 8.06 -1.78
N ALA A 300 -4.92 9.00 -2.45
CA ALA A 300 -5.59 10.04 -3.24
C ALA A 300 -6.49 9.44 -4.33
N PHE A 301 -6.00 8.40 -5.03
CA PHE A 301 -6.78 7.68 -6.04
C PHE A 301 -8.05 7.06 -5.46
N TYR A 302 -7.96 6.36 -4.33
CA TYR A 302 -9.12 5.74 -3.71
C TYR A 302 -10.11 6.75 -3.15
N GLU A 303 -9.63 7.89 -2.65
CA GLU A 303 -10.48 9.01 -2.25
C GLU A 303 -11.33 9.50 -3.43
N LYS A 304 -10.69 9.75 -4.58
CA LYS A 304 -11.40 10.27 -5.76
C LYS A 304 -12.36 9.24 -6.36
N ILE A 305 -11.96 7.97 -6.48
CA ILE A 305 -12.82 6.96 -7.09
C ILE A 305 -14.05 6.66 -6.25
N LEU A 306 -13.93 6.64 -4.91
CA LEU A 306 -15.06 6.43 -4.00
C LEU A 306 -16.03 7.62 -3.98
N SER A 307 -15.57 8.83 -4.32
CA SER A 307 -16.44 10.00 -4.48
C SER A 307 -17.35 9.92 -5.72
N GLY A 308 -17.18 8.89 -6.56
CA GLY A 308 -17.96 8.67 -7.77
C GLY A 308 -17.34 9.23 -9.05
N MET A 309 -16.11 9.77 -8.98
CA MET A 309 -15.37 10.18 -10.18
C MET A 309 -15.06 8.97 -11.07
N SER A 310 -14.91 9.22 -12.38
CA SER A 310 -14.42 8.18 -13.29
C SER A 310 -13.00 7.76 -12.93
N ILE A 311 -12.61 6.55 -13.30
CA ILE A 311 -11.26 6.04 -13.04
C ILE A 311 -10.18 6.92 -13.68
N GLY A 312 -10.41 7.42 -14.90
CA GLY A 312 -9.47 8.30 -15.60
C GLY A 312 -9.32 9.65 -14.90
N GLN A 313 -10.43 10.22 -14.41
CA GLN A 313 -10.41 11.44 -13.61
C GLN A 313 -9.69 11.21 -12.28
N SER A 314 -9.97 10.10 -11.60
CA SER A 314 -9.34 9.75 -10.32
C SER A 314 -7.81 9.64 -10.44
N VAL A 315 -7.31 9.01 -11.51
CA VAL A 315 -5.86 8.94 -11.80
C VAL A 315 -5.26 10.32 -12.07
N LYS A 316 -5.97 11.17 -12.84
CA LYS A 316 -5.52 12.52 -13.14
C LYS A 316 -5.44 13.38 -11.87
N GLU A 317 -6.49 13.40 -11.07
CA GLU A 317 -6.54 14.21 -9.84
C GLU A 317 -5.50 13.74 -8.82
N ALA A 318 -5.33 12.43 -8.61
CA ALA A 318 -4.28 11.89 -7.77
C ALA A 318 -2.87 12.29 -8.25
N ARG A 319 -2.67 12.33 -9.58
CA ARG A 319 -1.42 12.81 -10.18
C ARG A 319 -1.17 14.29 -9.89
N LEU A 320 -2.20 15.14 -10.06
CA LEU A 320 -2.10 16.59 -9.80
C LEU A 320 -1.83 16.87 -8.32
N GLU A 321 -2.43 16.09 -7.41
CA GLU A 321 -2.16 16.17 -5.97
C GLU A 321 -0.67 15.87 -5.66
N LEU A 322 -0.14 14.79 -6.24
CA LEU A 322 1.29 14.46 -6.09
C LEU A 322 2.22 15.49 -6.71
N MET A 323 1.88 16.08 -7.86
CA MET A 323 2.68 17.14 -8.48
C MET A 323 2.84 18.36 -7.56
N ASN A 324 1.82 18.67 -6.77
CA ASN A 324 1.84 19.81 -5.84
C ASN A 324 2.64 19.49 -4.56
N GLU A 325 2.58 18.25 -4.09
CA GLU A 325 3.24 17.82 -2.84
C GLU A 325 4.73 17.47 -3.06
N TYR A 326 5.06 16.86 -4.20
CA TYR A 326 6.40 16.36 -4.51
C TYR A 326 6.95 17.00 -5.80
N PRO A 327 8.04 17.79 -5.72
CA PRO A 327 8.69 18.36 -6.92
C PRO A 327 9.31 17.30 -7.85
N ALA A 328 9.60 16.12 -7.31
CA ALA A 328 10.14 15.00 -8.05
C ALA A 328 9.06 14.30 -8.90
N ALA A 329 9.48 13.71 -10.02
CA ALA A 329 8.62 13.17 -11.06
C ALA A 329 7.85 11.88 -10.69
N PHE A 330 7.61 11.59 -9.41
CA PHE A 330 6.90 10.37 -8.97
C PHE A 330 5.49 10.27 -9.55
N TRP A 331 4.83 11.41 -9.73
CA TRP A 331 3.50 11.54 -10.34
C TRP A 331 3.44 10.98 -11.77
N SER A 332 4.57 10.90 -12.48
CA SER A 332 4.61 10.53 -13.89
C SER A 332 4.51 9.02 -14.12
N ALA A 333 4.63 8.23 -13.07
CA ALA A 333 4.80 6.79 -13.17
C ALA A 333 3.54 6.00 -13.52
N TYR A 334 2.36 6.52 -13.23
CA TYR A 334 1.12 5.74 -13.33
C TYR A 334 0.53 5.74 -14.74
N ILE A 335 0.19 4.54 -15.23
CA ILE A 335 -0.46 4.30 -16.51
C ILE A 335 -1.77 3.54 -16.25
N LEU A 336 -2.85 4.02 -16.86
CA LEU A 336 -4.16 3.38 -16.84
C LEU A 336 -4.43 2.68 -18.18
N TYR A 337 -4.75 1.39 -18.10
CA TYR A 337 -5.30 0.59 -19.19
C TYR A 337 -6.80 0.37 -18.96
N GLY A 338 -7.60 0.43 -20.03
CA GLY A 338 -9.05 0.40 -19.98
C GLY A 338 -9.70 1.76 -20.31
N ASP A 339 -11.03 1.79 -20.31
CA ASP A 339 -11.82 2.98 -20.63
C ASP A 339 -11.79 4.01 -19.48
N PRO A 340 -11.21 5.21 -19.66
CA PRO A 340 -11.08 6.18 -18.58
C PRO A 340 -12.40 6.82 -18.14
N THR A 341 -13.49 6.62 -18.88
CA THR A 341 -14.79 7.25 -18.62
C THR A 341 -15.62 6.50 -17.57
N ILE A 342 -15.28 5.26 -17.26
CA ILE A 342 -16.02 4.42 -16.33
C ILE A 342 -15.88 4.91 -14.89
N SER A 343 -17.01 5.16 -14.24
CA SER A 343 -17.18 5.33 -12.80
C SER A 343 -17.72 4.05 -12.17
N TYR A 344 -17.09 3.59 -11.10
CA TYR A 344 -17.52 2.39 -10.36
C TYR A 344 -18.50 2.68 -9.22
N PHE A 345 -18.55 3.93 -8.76
CA PHE A 345 -19.35 4.35 -7.60
C PHE A 345 -20.28 5.54 -7.92
N GLY A 346 -20.15 6.14 -9.10
CA GLY A 346 -21.02 7.20 -9.61
C GLY A 346 -21.85 6.73 -10.81
N SER A 347 -22.57 7.67 -11.43
CA SER A 347 -23.36 7.41 -12.64
C SER A 347 -22.47 7.32 -13.88
N ASN A 348 -22.59 6.21 -14.61
CA ASN A 348 -22.03 6.07 -15.95
C ASN A 348 -22.99 6.65 -16.99
N GLU A 349 -22.99 7.98 -17.13
CA GLU A 349 -23.61 8.62 -18.29
C GLU A 349 -22.70 8.47 -19.50
N SER A 350 -23.27 8.45 -20.71
CA SER A 350 -22.45 8.41 -21.94
C SER A 350 -21.61 9.68 -22.04
N GLU A 351 -20.31 9.57 -21.76
CA GLU A 351 -19.37 10.68 -21.88
C GLU A 351 -19.29 11.13 -23.35
N THR A 352 -19.89 12.27 -23.65
CA THR A 352 -19.94 12.81 -25.01
C THR A 352 -18.67 13.60 -25.37
N ASN A 353 -17.83 13.93 -24.38
CA ASN A 353 -16.60 14.73 -24.55
C ASN A 353 -15.33 13.86 -24.53
N LEU A 354 -15.33 12.81 -25.35
CA LEU A 354 -14.23 11.86 -25.55
C LEU A 354 -13.57 12.05 -26.93
N ILE A 355 -12.25 11.86 -27.00
CA ILE A 355 -11.49 11.67 -28.24
C ILE A 355 -10.66 10.39 -28.18
N ILE A 356 -10.50 9.73 -29.32
CA ILE A 356 -9.69 8.52 -29.46
C ILE A 356 -8.49 8.85 -30.36
N LEU A 357 -7.28 8.73 -29.83
CA LEU A 357 -6.05 8.79 -30.60
C LEU A 357 -5.62 7.34 -30.88
N GLU A 358 -5.73 6.92 -32.13
CA GLU A 358 -5.30 5.61 -32.60
C GLU A 358 -3.93 5.71 -33.24
N ALA A 359 -2.97 4.90 -32.80
CA ALA A 359 -1.62 4.83 -33.33
C ALA A 359 -1.26 3.36 -33.63
N THR A 360 -0.87 3.08 -34.88
CA THR A 360 -0.55 1.73 -35.35
C THR A 360 0.71 1.70 -36.20
N THR A 361 1.41 0.57 -36.22
CA THR A 361 2.59 0.35 -37.07
C THR A 361 2.23 -0.40 -38.35
N ASP A 362 2.86 -0.06 -39.48
CA ASP A 362 2.54 -0.63 -40.80
C ASP A 362 3.05 -2.07 -41.05
N LYS A 363 3.32 -2.86 -40.01
CA LYS A 363 3.67 -4.28 -40.18
C LYS A 363 2.47 -5.00 -40.81
N LYS A 364 2.52 -5.16 -42.15
CA LYS A 364 1.61 -5.89 -43.03
C LYS A 364 0.62 -6.77 -42.24
N ARG A 365 -0.67 -6.43 -42.31
CA ARG A 365 -1.79 -7.36 -42.12
C ARG A 365 -1.62 -8.54 -43.10
N SER A 366 -0.66 -9.44 -42.90
CA SER A 366 -0.70 -10.76 -43.52
C SER A 366 -1.53 -11.62 -42.60
N SER A 367 -2.84 -11.61 -42.86
CA SER A 367 -3.68 -12.76 -42.52
C SER A 367 -3.06 -13.98 -43.18
N LYS A 368 -2.26 -14.77 -42.45
CA LYS A 368 -2.02 -16.15 -42.86
C LYS A 368 -3.37 -16.84 -42.70
N LYS A 369 -4.08 -17.01 -43.82
CA LYS A 369 -5.11 -18.03 -43.94
C LYS A 369 -4.47 -19.35 -43.50
N GLU A 370 -4.86 -19.86 -42.35
CA GLU A 370 -4.67 -21.27 -42.04
C GLU A 370 -5.49 -22.06 -43.07
N SER A 371 -4.81 -22.54 -44.10
CA SER A 371 -5.34 -23.57 -44.97
C SER A 371 -5.45 -24.85 -44.15
N SER A 372 -6.69 -25.22 -43.83
CA SER A 372 -7.05 -26.56 -43.40
C SER A 372 -6.59 -27.57 -44.47
N ASN A 373 -5.48 -28.27 -44.21
CA ASN A 373 -5.13 -29.49 -44.91
C ASN A 373 -5.13 -30.64 -43.90
N THR A 374 -6.33 -31.08 -43.55
CA THR A 374 -6.58 -32.38 -42.96
C THR A 374 -6.70 -33.41 -44.08
N SER A 375 -5.66 -34.20 -44.30
CA SER A 375 -5.82 -35.59 -44.75
C SER A 375 -4.57 -36.40 -44.46
N GLN A 376 -4.77 -37.53 -43.77
CA GLN A 376 -3.92 -38.73 -43.76
C GLN A 376 -2.52 -38.52 -43.16
N SER A 377 -2.14 -39.15 -42.05
CA SER A 377 -1.98 -40.60 -41.97
C SER A 377 -1.54 -41.02 -40.54
N TRP A 378 -1.73 -42.31 -40.22
CA TRP A 378 -1.20 -43.12 -39.08
C TRP A 378 -2.20 -43.44 -37.95
N LYS A 379 -3.05 -44.44 -38.23
CA LYS A 379 -3.42 -45.47 -37.26
C LYS A 379 -2.30 -46.51 -37.21
N ILE A 380 -2.17 -47.16 -36.05
CA ILE A 380 -1.21 -48.22 -35.63
C ILE A 380 -0.01 -47.69 -34.83
N VAL A 381 -0.27 -47.30 -33.56
CA VAL A 381 0.51 -47.73 -32.37
C VAL A 381 -0.41 -47.63 -31.13
N SER A 382 -1.44 -48.46 -31.06
CA SER A 382 -2.10 -48.80 -29.80
C SER A 382 -1.85 -50.27 -29.58
N PHE A 383 -0.99 -50.61 -28.61
CA PHE A 383 -1.08 -51.82 -27.76
C PHE A 383 0.08 -51.96 -26.76
N VAL A 384 1.11 -51.10 -26.79
CA VAL A 384 2.27 -51.19 -25.85
C VAL A 384 2.21 -50.17 -24.70
N ALA A 385 1.38 -49.13 -24.79
CA ALA A 385 1.36 -48.05 -23.78
C ALA A 385 0.49 -48.34 -22.53
N ILE A 386 -0.37 -49.37 -22.54
CA ILE A 386 -1.30 -49.65 -21.44
C ILE A 386 -0.68 -50.58 -20.38
N GLY A 387 0.33 -51.39 -20.75
CA GLY A 387 1.03 -52.29 -19.82
C GLY A 387 2.01 -51.59 -18.87
N LEU A 388 2.63 -50.48 -19.32
CA LEU A 388 3.64 -49.76 -18.55
C LEU A 388 3.07 -48.84 -17.48
N THR A 389 1.84 -48.33 -17.67
CA THR A 389 1.16 -47.46 -16.70
C THR A 389 0.65 -48.22 -15.47
N ILE A 390 0.27 -49.49 -15.63
CA ILE A 390 -0.23 -50.33 -14.52
C ILE A 390 0.93 -50.85 -13.66
N PHE A 391 2.09 -51.12 -14.25
CA PHE A 391 3.28 -51.57 -13.52
C PHE A 391 3.89 -50.47 -12.63
N PHE A 392 3.92 -49.22 -13.09
CA PHE A 392 4.39 -48.09 -12.27
C PHE A 392 3.38 -47.67 -11.17
N ALA A 393 2.08 -47.84 -11.41
CA ALA A 393 1.06 -47.54 -10.39
C ALA A 393 1.08 -48.54 -9.21
N LEU A 394 1.42 -49.80 -9.47
CA LEU A 394 1.53 -50.83 -8.42
C LEU A 394 2.84 -50.75 -7.62
N LEU A 395 3.94 -50.30 -8.24
CA LEU A 395 5.21 -50.09 -7.53
C LEU A 395 5.17 -48.87 -6.59
N PHE A 396 4.33 -47.87 -6.89
CA PHE A 396 4.16 -46.69 -6.05
C PHE A 396 3.31 -46.97 -4.78
N PHE A 397 2.49 -48.02 -4.79
CA PHE A 397 1.62 -48.36 -3.66
C PHE A 397 2.34 -49.18 -2.55
N PHE A 398 3.46 -49.84 -2.87
CA PHE A 398 4.21 -50.66 -1.92
C PHE A 398 5.40 -49.96 -1.25
N TYR A 399 5.72 -48.72 -1.64
CA TYR A 399 6.87 -47.95 -1.12
C TYR A 399 6.49 -46.61 -0.46
N LEU A 400 5.40 -46.59 0.31
CA LEU A 400 5.12 -45.46 1.21
C LEU A 400 5.61 -45.78 2.62
N PRO A 401 6.67 -45.12 3.14
CA PRO A 401 6.86 -45.03 4.57
C PRO A 401 5.78 -44.09 5.14
N ASP A 402 5.20 -44.57 6.24
CA ASP A 402 4.19 -43.98 7.11
C ASP A 402 4.24 -42.43 7.19
N LEU A 403 3.27 -41.76 6.55
CA LEU A 403 3.08 -40.30 6.61
C LEU A 403 2.25 -39.91 7.84
N LYS A 404 2.88 -40.03 9.01
CA LYS A 404 2.49 -39.29 10.22
C LYS A 404 3.73 -38.61 10.82
N SER A 405 4.08 -37.44 10.29
CA SER A 405 4.55 -36.31 11.11
C SER A 405 4.50 -35.03 10.27
N SER A 406 3.96 -33.96 10.85
CA SER A 406 3.98 -32.62 10.29
C SER A 406 5.42 -32.12 10.18
N LYS A 407 6.04 -32.22 8.99
CA LYS A 407 7.33 -31.60 8.71
C LYS A 407 7.14 -30.08 8.53
N SER A 408 7.96 -29.31 9.24
CA SER A 408 8.05 -27.86 9.14
C SER A 408 8.30 -27.39 7.70
N LEU A 409 7.55 -26.40 7.26
CA LEU A 409 7.55 -25.86 5.88
C LEU A 409 8.77 -24.97 5.53
N VAL A 410 9.86 -25.00 6.32
CA VAL A 410 11.01 -24.11 6.15
C VAL A 410 12.31 -24.93 6.11
N ASP A 411 13.14 -24.68 5.08
CA ASP A 411 14.48 -25.25 4.94
C ASP A 411 15.36 -24.84 6.15
N PRO A 412 15.96 -25.80 6.90
CA PRO A 412 16.83 -25.51 8.03
C PRO A 412 18.01 -24.58 7.70
N ALA A 413 18.55 -24.63 6.48
CA ALA A 413 19.66 -23.77 6.08
C ALA A 413 19.22 -22.31 5.95
N VAL A 414 18.04 -22.07 5.38
CA VAL A 414 17.43 -20.75 5.26
C VAL A 414 17.08 -20.19 6.64
N LEU A 415 16.56 -21.04 7.53
CA LEU A 415 16.25 -20.65 8.90
C LEU A 415 17.48 -20.18 9.68
N ASN A 416 18.62 -20.85 9.50
CA ASN A 416 19.88 -20.47 10.13
C ASN A 416 20.40 -19.12 9.62
N VAL A 417 20.31 -18.84 8.31
CA VAL A 417 20.70 -17.54 7.75
C VAL A 417 19.89 -16.40 8.40
N PHE A 418 18.57 -16.58 8.55
CA PHE A 418 17.72 -15.57 9.19
C PHE A 418 17.99 -15.43 10.69
N ILE A 419 18.27 -16.53 11.40
CA ILE A 419 18.66 -16.50 12.81
C ILE A 419 19.95 -15.68 12.97
N GLU A 420 20.93 -15.91 12.11
CA GLU A 420 22.19 -15.15 12.14
C GLU A 420 21.97 -13.67 11.80
N GLN A 421 21.17 -13.34 10.78
CA GLN A 421 20.81 -11.95 10.48
C GLN A 421 20.12 -11.22 11.65
N GLU A 422 19.21 -11.90 12.35
CA GLU A 422 18.51 -11.29 13.50
C GLU A 422 19.46 -11.12 14.71
N LYS A 423 20.39 -12.06 14.92
CA LYS A 423 21.44 -11.91 15.94
C LYS A 423 22.37 -10.75 15.62
N GLU A 424 22.86 -10.64 14.37
CA GLU A 424 23.68 -9.53 13.91
C GLU A 424 22.97 -8.19 14.13
N LYS A 425 21.67 -8.14 13.82
CA LYS A 425 20.82 -6.97 14.04
C LYS A 425 20.72 -6.60 15.52
N GLN A 426 20.40 -7.56 16.39
CA GLN A 426 20.34 -7.33 17.84
C GLN A 426 21.68 -6.84 18.40
N GLN A 427 22.78 -7.40 17.91
CA GLN A 427 24.12 -7.01 18.30
C GLN A 427 24.48 -5.60 17.83
N THR A 428 24.07 -5.22 16.61
CA THR A 428 24.24 -3.85 16.09
C THR A 428 23.51 -2.83 16.96
N ILE A 429 22.26 -3.10 17.33
CA ILE A 429 21.48 -2.23 18.22
C ILE A 429 22.12 -2.14 19.61
N ALA A 430 22.56 -3.27 20.15
CA ALA A 430 23.23 -3.31 21.46
C ALA A 430 24.51 -2.48 21.46
N ASN A 431 25.36 -2.64 20.45
CA ASN A 431 26.60 -1.87 20.29
C ASN A 431 26.30 -0.36 20.18
N PHE A 432 25.31 0.03 19.37
CA PHE A 432 24.92 1.44 19.24
C PHE A 432 24.47 2.04 20.59
N ILE A 433 23.65 1.32 21.36
CA ILE A 433 23.21 1.77 22.68
C ILE A 433 24.41 1.91 23.61
N GLU A 434 25.34 0.95 23.60
CA GLU A 434 26.52 0.97 24.45
C GLU A 434 27.44 2.15 24.12
N ASP A 435 27.72 2.39 22.84
CA ASP A 435 28.53 3.51 22.36
C ASP A 435 27.89 4.85 22.70
N TYR A 436 26.57 4.97 22.50
CA TYR A 436 25.84 6.18 22.85
C TYR A 436 25.84 6.46 24.36
N VAL A 437 25.70 5.42 25.20
CA VAL A 437 25.77 5.55 26.66
C VAL A 437 27.16 5.98 27.11
N LYS A 438 28.23 5.39 26.55
CA LYS A 438 29.62 5.78 26.84
C LYS A 438 29.87 7.26 26.48
N ASN A 439 29.41 7.69 25.31
CA ASN A 439 29.56 9.07 24.84
C ASN A 439 28.67 10.08 25.59
N SER A 440 27.55 9.64 26.17
CA SER A 440 26.65 10.50 26.96
C SER A 440 27.08 10.69 28.42
N GLN A 441 27.88 9.77 28.99
CA GLN A 441 28.34 9.85 30.38
C GLN A 441 29.44 10.89 30.62
N SER A 442 30.11 11.37 29.57
CA SER A 442 31.09 12.46 29.66
C SER A 442 30.45 13.85 29.89
N SER A 443 29.11 13.97 29.86
CA SER A 443 28.41 15.27 29.89
C SER A 443 27.38 15.46 31.03
N LYS A 444 27.37 14.64 32.10
CA LYS A 444 26.41 14.83 33.22
C LYS A 444 27.06 15.16 34.56
N ASN A 445 27.17 16.47 34.82
CA ASN A 445 27.17 17.04 36.18
C ASN A 445 25.79 16.81 36.82
N LYS A 446 25.74 16.03 37.91
CA LYS A 446 24.51 15.74 38.67
C LYS A 446 24.17 16.89 39.63
N ASN A 447 23.29 17.79 39.22
CA ASN A 447 22.47 18.55 40.16
C ASN A 447 21.22 17.73 40.49
N THR A 448 21.25 17.05 41.65
CA THR A 448 20.12 16.26 42.14
C THR A 448 19.20 17.20 42.92
N ILE A 449 18.24 17.83 42.24
CA ILE A 449 17.16 18.54 42.93
C ILE A 449 16.26 17.48 43.56
N LYS A 450 16.19 17.50 44.89
CA LYS A 450 15.35 16.61 45.71
C LYS A 450 13.89 17.06 45.58
N GLU A 451 13.26 16.80 44.45
CA GLU A 451 11.83 17.09 44.25
C GLU A 451 10.99 16.21 45.18
N SER A 452 10.09 16.83 45.95
CA SER A 452 9.08 16.13 46.73
C SER A 452 8.17 15.35 45.76
N PHE A 453 8.33 14.03 45.68
CA PHE A 453 7.58 13.18 44.75
C PHE A 453 6.09 13.14 45.10
N ASP A 454 5.26 13.89 44.38
CA ASP A 454 3.81 13.67 44.36
C ASP A 454 3.52 12.36 43.61
N LYS A 455 3.25 11.29 44.37
CA LYS A 455 2.96 9.95 43.84
C LYS A 455 1.53 9.81 43.30
N TRP A 456 0.64 10.78 43.55
CA TRP A 456 -0.77 10.70 43.17
C TRP A 456 -1.06 11.27 41.78
N THR A 457 -0.42 12.39 41.45
CA THR A 457 -0.62 13.06 40.16
C THR A 457 -0.12 12.19 39.01
N SER A 458 -0.94 12.06 37.97
CA SER A 458 -0.62 11.23 36.81
C SER A 458 0.62 11.72 36.09
N LYS A 459 1.42 10.77 35.59
CA LYS A 459 2.52 11.01 34.68
C LYS A 459 2.14 10.64 33.25
N PRO A 460 2.89 11.10 32.23
CA PRO A 460 2.81 10.54 30.89
C PRO A 460 3.03 9.04 30.97
N VAL A 461 2.17 8.27 30.30
CA VAL A 461 2.29 6.81 30.24
C VAL A 461 2.59 6.45 28.80
N THR A 462 3.75 5.88 28.56
CA THR A 462 4.16 5.42 27.24
C THR A 462 3.92 3.92 27.08
N ILE A 463 3.55 3.50 25.88
CA ILE A 463 3.29 2.10 25.55
C ILE A 463 3.89 1.76 24.20
N ALA A 464 4.41 0.55 24.06
CA ALA A 464 4.88 0.01 22.79
C ALA A 464 4.24 -1.37 22.55
N VAL A 465 3.95 -1.68 21.28
CA VAL A 465 3.58 -3.03 20.86
C VAL A 465 4.82 -3.66 20.20
N VAL A 466 5.13 -4.88 20.59
CA VAL A 466 6.21 -5.67 20.02
C VAL A 466 5.66 -7.05 19.68
N VAL A 467 6.09 -7.56 18.53
CA VAL A 467 5.74 -8.91 18.06
C VAL A 467 6.74 -9.91 18.65
N GLY A 468 6.24 -10.99 19.27
CA GLY A 468 7.05 -12.01 19.94
C GLY A 468 7.90 -12.90 19.00
N ASP A 469 8.69 -13.81 19.60
CA ASP A 469 9.79 -14.59 18.99
C ASP A 469 9.70 -14.89 17.47
N SER A 470 10.75 -14.43 16.78
CA SER A 470 10.94 -14.34 15.32
C SER A 470 10.79 -15.65 14.55
N LEU A 471 11.07 -16.80 15.17
CA LEU A 471 11.06 -18.11 14.54
C LEU A 471 9.66 -18.63 14.18
N LYS A 472 8.62 -18.24 14.92
CA LYS A 472 7.21 -18.58 14.61
C LYS A 472 6.48 -17.43 13.90
N SER A 473 6.97 -16.20 14.09
CA SER A 473 6.54 -15.01 13.35
C SER A 473 6.94 -15.07 11.87
N PHE A 474 7.99 -15.82 11.50
CA PHE A 474 8.48 -15.91 10.12
C PHE A 474 7.39 -16.17 9.06
N LEU A 475 6.47 -17.11 9.29
CA LEU A 475 5.38 -17.42 8.33
C LEU A 475 4.28 -16.34 8.27
N ASN A 476 4.18 -15.50 9.31
CA ASN A 476 3.10 -14.54 9.51
C ASN A 476 3.61 -13.12 9.74
N ARG A 477 4.86 -12.79 9.41
CA ARG A 477 5.53 -11.54 9.82
C ARG A 477 4.76 -10.31 9.35
N GLY A 478 4.23 -10.36 8.13
CA GLY A 478 3.33 -9.32 7.62
C GLY A 478 2.04 -9.19 8.44
N ALA A 479 1.43 -10.31 8.83
CA ALA A 479 0.16 -10.31 9.57
C ALA A 479 0.35 -9.87 11.03
N ASP A 480 1.47 -10.23 11.65
CA ASP A 480 1.82 -9.78 12.99
C ASP A 480 2.08 -8.25 13.02
N ASN A 481 2.84 -7.74 12.07
CA ASN A 481 3.14 -6.30 11.97
C ASN A 481 1.88 -5.49 11.69
N LEU A 482 1.01 -6.01 10.82
CA LEU A 482 -0.29 -5.42 10.54
C LEU A 482 -1.16 -5.38 11.80
N MET A 483 -1.18 -6.46 12.58
CA MET A 483 -1.90 -6.50 13.85
C MET A 483 -1.35 -5.52 14.88
N ALA A 484 -0.03 -5.47 15.03
CA ALA A 484 0.63 -4.53 15.91
C ALA A 484 0.23 -3.10 15.54
N SER A 485 0.32 -2.75 14.26
CA SER A 485 -0.07 -1.42 13.74
C SER A 485 -1.54 -1.11 13.99
N ALA A 486 -2.45 -2.06 13.76
CA ALA A 486 -3.88 -1.90 14.02
C ALA A 486 -4.18 -1.66 15.50
N ILE A 487 -3.51 -2.39 16.40
CA ILE A 487 -3.66 -2.25 17.85
C ILE A 487 -3.06 -0.93 18.34
N GLU A 488 -1.88 -0.54 17.83
CA GLU A 488 -1.25 0.75 18.11
C GLU A 488 -2.17 1.91 17.74
N LYS A 489 -2.79 1.85 16.55
CA LYS A 489 -3.77 2.84 16.09
C LYS A 489 -4.98 2.91 17.02
N GLU A 490 -5.55 1.77 17.37
CA GLU A 490 -6.71 1.69 18.28
C GLU A 490 -6.38 2.24 19.68
N ILE A 491 -5.19 1.94 20.22
CA ILE A 491 -4.72 2.50 21.50
C ILE A 491 -4.52 4.02 21.39
N LYS A 492 -3.88 4.51 20.32
CA LYS A 492 -3.61 5.93 20.09
C LYS A 492 -4.91 6.75 19.97
N GLN A 493 -5.91 6.21 19.28
CA GLN A 493 -7.20 6.89 19.09
C GLN A 493 -8.04 6.89 20.37
N ASN A 494 -8.07 5.76 21.08
CA ASN A 494 -9.01 5.56 22.17
C ASN A 494 -8.45 5.86 23.56
N THR A 495 -7.14 5.99 23.74
CA THR A 495 -6.51 6.20 25.05
C THR A 495 -5.73 7.50 25.11
N ARG A 496 -5.22 7.84 26.31
CA ARG A 496 -4.32 8.99 26.52
C ARG A 496 -2.84 8.63 26.43
N LEU A 497 -2.54 7.35 26.21
CA LEU A 497 -1.18 6.84 26.29
C LEU A 497 -0.40 7.29 25.06
N ILE A 498 0.89 7.54 25.26
CA ILE A 498 1.82 7.86 24.17
C ILE A 498 2.27 6.53 23.58
N VAL A 499 1.75 6.20 22.40
CA VAL A 499 2.16 5.02 21.65
C VAL A 499 3.51 5.30 20.99
N LEU A 500 4.49 4.45 21.29
CA LEU A 500 5.84 4.52 20.73
C LEU A 500 5.94 3.51 19.59
N ASP A 501 6.25 4.00 18.39
CA ASP A 501 6.53 3.14 17.23
C ASP A 501 7.86 2.42 17.45
N ARG A 502 7.78 1.10 17.64
CA ARG A 502 8.94 0.22 17.74
C ARG A 502 9.19 -0.60 16.48
N LEU A 503 8.25 -0.60 15.53
CA LEU A 503 8.41 -1.25 14.24
C LEU A 503 9.42 -0.50 13.36
N SER A 504 9.48 0.83 13.49
CA SER A 504 10.38 1.69 12.71
C SER A 504 11.70 2.03 13.41
N LEU A 505 11.99 1.43 14.58
CA LEU A 505 13.14 1.81 15.41
C LEU A 505 14.48 1.62 14.68
N ASP A 506 14.59 0.61 13.82
CA ASP A 506 15.80 0.30 13.07
C ASP A 506 16.21 1.46 12.13
N GLY A 507 15.22 2.04 11.44
CA GLY A 507 15.44 3.21 10.57
C GLY A 507 15.93 4.42 11.37
N ILE A 508 15.35 4.64 12.54
CA ILE A 508 15.76 5.73 13.45
C ILE A 508 17.19 5.50 13.94
N ILE A 509 17.55 4.27 14.35
CA ILE A 509 18.91 3.95 14.79
C ILE A 509 19.91 4.14 13.66
N LYS A 510 19.58 3.73 12.43
CA LYS A 510 20.43 3.93 11.26
C LYS A 510 20.71 5.41 11.00
N GLU A 511 19.68 6.25 11.09
CA GLU A 511 19.81 7.70 10.91
C GLU A 511 20.61 8.36 12.06
N LEU A 512 20.39 7.93 13.30
CA LEU A 512 21.18 8.41 14.44
C LEU A 512 22.66 8.00 14.35
N SER A 513 22.95 6.81 13.83
CA SER A 513 24.32 6.36 13.53
C SER A 513 24.97 7.22 12.45
N LEU A 514 24.25 7.51 11.35
CA LEU A 514 24.73 8.43 10.31
C LEU A 514 24.99 9.83 10.89
N SER A 515 24.06 10.33 11.69
CA SER A 515 24.18 11.62 12.36
C SER A 515 25.39 11.71 13.28
N ASN A 516 25.83 10.61 13.90
CA ASN A 516 26.99 10.59 14.77
C ASN A 516 28.32 10.34 14.04
N SER A 517 28.29 10.05 12.74
CA SER A 517 29.50 9.82 11.94
C SER A 517 30.26 11.13 11.64
N ASP A 518 31.50 10.98 11.17
CA ASP A 518 32.36 12.10 10.74
C ASP A 518 31.83 12.82 9.48
N LEU A 519 30.81 12.27 8.82
CA LEU A 519 30.18 12.84 7.64
C LEU A 519 29.25 14.02 7.99
N VAL A 520 28.82 14.14 9.25
CA VAL A 520 27.88 15.18 9.70
C VAL A 520 28.60 16.17 10.62
N LEU A 521 28.50 17.46 10.27
CA LEU A 521 29.06 18.55 11.07
C LEU A 521 28.47 18.55 12.49
N GLU A 522 29.28 18.82 13.50
CA GLU A 522 28.88 18.84 14.92
C GLU A 522 27.57 19.59 15.20
N LYS A 523 27.40 20.77 14.60
CA LYS A 523 26.17 21.59 14.76
C LYS A 523 24.89 20.93 14.24
N ASN A 524 25.02 19.94 13.36
CA ASN A 524 23.92 19.21 12.72
C ASN A 524 23.72 17.82 13.33
N LYS A 525 24.53 17.43 14.33
CA LYS A 525 24.38 16.14 14.99
C LYS A 525 23.10 16.12 15.84
N ILE A 526 22.32 15.07 15.69
CA ILE A 526 21.06 14.83 16.40
C ILE A 526 21.40 14.21 17.75
N SER A 527 21.01 14.89 18.83
CA SER A 527 21.01 14.31 20.18
C SER A 527 19.67 13.63 20.45
N PRO A 528 19.58 12.29 20.40
CA PRO A 528 18.31 11.59 20.60
C PRO A 528 17.77 11.78 22.02
N ASN A 529 16.49 12.14 22.11
CA ASN A 529 15.71 12.15 23.34
C ASN A 529 14.59 11.11 23.27
N LEU A 530 14.96 9.84 23.09
CA LEU A 530 14.01 8.75 22.90
C LEU A 530 13.27 8.43 24.21
N LEU A 531 11.95 8.27 24.13
CA LEU A 531 11.13 7.84 25.26
C LEU A 531 11.28 6.32 25.47
N ALA A 532 11.41 5.91 26.73
CA ALA A 532 11.27 4.52 27.12
C ALA A 532 9.79 4.14 27.21
N ALA A 533 9.43 2.89 26.88
CA ALA A 533 8.08 2.38 27.06
C ALA A 533 7.87 1.97 28.52
N ASN A 534 6.92 2.58 29.24
CA ASN A 534 6.54 2.15 30.59
C ASN A 534 5.77 0.82 30.55
N LEU A 535 4.95 0.67 29.50
CA LEU A 535 4.15 -0.51 29.24
C LEU A 535 4.58 -1.15 27.92
N LEU A 536 4.58 -2.48 27.89
CA LEU A 536 4.96 -3.24 26.71
C LEU A 536 3.89 -4.29 26.43
N ILE A 537 3.37 -4.31 25.22
CA ILE A 537 2.46 -5.35 24.74
C ILE A 537 3.28 -6.32 23.88
N ASP A 538 3.43 -7.55 24.36
CA ASP A 538 4.00 -8.66 23.61
C ASP A 538 2.85 -9.37 22.88
N LEU A 539 2.82 -9.21 21.55
CA LEU A 539 1.78 -9.72 20.66
C LEU A 539 2.21 -11.02 20.00
N GLN A 540 1.33 -12.01 20.02
CA GLN A 540 1.55 -13.32 19.42
C GLN A 540 0.30 -13.81 18.69
N LEU A 541 0.47 -14.30 17.46
CA LEU A 541 -0.53 -15.11 16.77
C LEU A 541 -0.31 -16.60 17.06
N ARG A 542 -1.36 -17.31 17.47
CA ARG A 542 -1.33 -18.73 17.80
C ARG A 542 -2.46 -19.47 17.11
N LEU A 543 -2.14 -20.58 16.44
CA LEU A 543 -3.11 -21.54 15.95
C LEU A 543 -3.46 -22.54 17.05
N ASP A 544 -4.74 -22.78 17.25
CA ASP A 544 -5.29 -23.76 18.19
C ASP A 544 -6.45 -24.49 17.49
N GLY A 545 -6.15 -25.68 16.96
CA GLY A 545 -6.99 -26.37 15.98
C GLY A 545 -7.10 -25.59 14.67
N GLU A 546 -8.32 -25.39 14.17
CA GLU A 546 -8.60 -24.55 12.99
C GLU A 546 -8.73 -23.05 13.32
N ASN A 547 -8.59 -22.66 14.58
CA ASN A 547 -8.85 -21.30 15.03
C ASN A 547 -7.54 -20.54 15.27
N LEU A 548 -7.46 -19.33 14.71
CA LEU A 548 -6.35 -18.42 14.94
C LEU A 548 -6.70 -17.46 16.10
N PHE A 549 -5.78 -17.30 17.04
CA PHE A 549 -5.93 -16.44 18.21
C PHE A 549 -4.84 -15.36 18.23
N VAL A 550 -5.24 -14.16 18.62
CA VAL A 550 -4.35 -13.07 19.03
C VAL A 550 -4.19 -13.16 20.54
N ILE A 551 -2.94 -13.18 20.99
CA ILE A 551 -2.60 -13.12 22.41
C ILE A 551 -1.75 -11.86 22.63
N MET A 552 -2.24 -10.97 23.47
CA MET A 552 -1.55 -9.75 23.87
C MET A 552 -1.18 -9.85 25.35
N ARG A 553 0.12 -9.81 25.66
CA ARG A 553 0.63 -9.85 27.03
C ARG A 553 1.10 -8.46 27.43
N LEU A 554 0.33 -7.78 28.28
CA LEU A 554 0.66 -6.44 28.76
C LEU A 554 1.60 -6.54 29.96
N LYS A 555 2.78 -5.94 29.86
CA LYS A 555 3.84 -5.97 30.87
C LYS A 555 4.22 -4.56 31.30
N GLU A 556 4.66 -4.42 32.54
CA GLU A 556 5.33 -3.21 33.02
C GLU A 556 6.84 -3.36 32.84
N THR A 557 7.46 -2.45 32.10
CA THR A 557 8.89 -2.55 31.72
C THR A 557 9.81 -2.45 32.94
N GLN A 558 9.46 -1.61 33.92
CA GLN A 558 10.32 -1.37 35.09
C GLN A 558 10.45 -2.59 35.99
N SER A 559 9.37 -3.32 36.21
CA SER A 559 9.33 -4.48 37.11
C SER A 559 9.39 -5.81 36.36
N GLY A 560 9.22 -5.81 35.04
CA GLY A 560 8.99 -7.02 34.24
C GLY A 560 7.65 -7.70 34.52
N LYS A 561 6.79 -7.11 35.37
CA LYS A 561 5.55 -7.73 35.82
C LYS A 561 4.55 -7.83 34.67
N LEU A 562 4.03 -9.04 34.45
CA LEU A 562 2.84 -9.24 33.61
C LEU A 562 1.63 -8.63 34.31
N LEU A 563 1.06 -7.58 33.71
CA LEU A 563 -0.12 -6.90 34.23
C LEU A 563 -1.40 -7.65 33.88
N ASP A 564 -1.53 -8.07 32.62
CA ASP A 564 -2.68 -8.83 32.14
C ASP A 564 -2.36 -9.57 30.82
N THR A 565 -3.21 -10.52 30.42
CA THR A 565 -3.16 -11.21 29.14
C THR A 565 -4.53 -11.21 28.47
N PHE A 566 -4.59 -10.66 27.26
CA PHE A 566 -5.81 -10.58 26.46
C PHE A 566 -5.73 -11.60 25.32
N LYS A 567 -6.69 -12.53 25.28
CA LYS A 567 -6.82 -13.52 24.21
C LYS A 567 -8.10 -13.25 23.43
N GLU A 568 -7.97 -13.14 22.11
CA GLU A 568 -9.08 -12.92 21.19
C GLU A 568 -9.04 -13.89 20.01
N LYS A 569 -10.21 -14.45 19.67
CA LYS A 569 -10.35 -15.37 18.53
C LYS A 569 -10.57 -14.58 17.25
N LEU A 570 -9.75 -14.84 16.23
CA LEU A 570 -9.95 -14.29 14.89
C LEU A 570 -11.04 -15.09 14.16
N THR A 571 -11.98 -14.37 13.56
CA THR A 571 -13.02 -14.95 12.71
C THR A 571 -12.57 -14.95 11.25
N LYS A 572 -13.18 -15.81 10.43
CA LYS A 572 -13.00 -15.76 8.97
C LYS A 572 -13.42 -14.38 8.46
N GLY A 573 -12.59 -13.74 7.63
CA GLY A 573 -12.78 -12.38 7.13
C GLY A 573 -11.53 -11.51 7.30
N PRO A 574 -11.58 -10.23 6.90
CA PRO A 574 -10.44 -9.32 7.01
C PRO A 574 -9.93 -9.21 8.44
N LEU A 575 -8.63 -9.01 8.59
CA LEU A 575 -8.02 -8.81 9.89
C LEU A 575 -8.40 -7.46 10.51
N LEU A 576 -8.38 -6.41 9.68
CA LEU A 576 -8.64 -5.03 10.09
C LEU A 576 -10.08 -4.75 10.47
N SER A 577 -11.04 -5.38 9.80
CA SER A 577 -12.46 -5.23 10.16
C SER A 577 -12.76 -5.71 11.59
N GLN A 578 -11.84 -6.46 12.20
CA GLN A 578 -11.94 -6.99 13.55
C GLN A 578 -11.12 -6.18 14.58
N LYS A 579 -10.38 -5.13 14.17
CA LYS A 579 -9.45 -4.36 15.03
C LYS A 579 -10.12 -3.82 16.31
N LYS A 580 -11.31 -3.20 16.18
CA LYS A 580 -12.09 -2.66 17.30
C LYS A 580 -12.42 -3.77 18.31
N ARG A 581 -12.80 -4.95 17.82
CA ARG A 581 -13.15 -6.12 18.67
C ARG A 581 -11.92 -6.66 19.39
N ILE A 582 -10.80 -6.79 18.69
CA ILE A 582 -9.54 -7.30 19.24
C ILE A 582 -9.00 -6.35 20.32
N ALA A 583 -8.99 -5.05 20.05
CA ALA A 583 -8.45 -4.04 20.95
C ALA A 583 -9.42 -3.66 22.10
N LYS A 584 -10.71 -4.02 22.02
CA LYS A 584 -11.74 -3.60 22.99
C LYS A 584 -11.36 -3.88 24.44
N LYS A 585 -10.93 -5.12 24.73
CA LYS A 585 -10.61 -5.54 26.11
C LYS A 585 -9.40 -4.80 26.66
N ILE A 586 -8.32 -4.70 25.88
CA ILE A 586 -7.11 -4.00 26.31
C ILE A 586 -7.33 -2.50 26.44
N ILE A 587 -8.09 -1.87 25.53
CA ILE A 587 -8.47 -0.45 25.66
C ILE A 587 -9.29 -0.21 26.93
N GLY A 588 -10.27 -1.07 27.20
CA GLY A 588 -11.07 -1.00 28.42
C GLY A 588 -10.22 -1.09 29.69
N TYR A 589 -9.27 -2.03 29.72
CA TYR A 589 -8.31 -2.16 30.81
C TYR A 589 -7.44 -0.91 30.95
N LEU A 590 -6.84 -0.42 29.87
CA LEU A 590 -5.95 0.74 29.90
C LEU A 590 -6.68 2.01 30.37
N LYS A 591 -7.93 2.23 29.92
CA LYS A 591 -8.77 3.36 30.37
C LYS A 591 -9.07 3.30 31.87
N LYS A 592 -9.39 2.11 32.39
CA LYS A 592 -9.73 1.89 33.80
C LYS A 592 -8.50 2.01 34.72
N THR A 593 -7.37 1.45 34.29
CA THR A 593 -6.15 1.32 35.11
C THR A 593 -5.32 2.61 35.11
N TYR A 594 -5.34 3.38 34.02
CA TYR A 594 -4.54 4.60 33.86
C TYR A 594 -5.38 5.87 33.66
N PRO A 595 -6.33 6.20 34.56
CA PRO A 595 -7.08 7.45 34.48
C PRO A 595 -6.15 8.66 34.68
N VAL A 596 -6.60 9.84 34.25
CA VAL A 596 -5.89 11.08 34.57
C VAL A 596 -6.29 11.51 35.99
N ARG A 597 -5.29 11.73 36.84
CA ARG A 597 -5.41 12.16 38.22
C ARG A 597 -4.56 13.40 38.43
N GLY A 598 -5.09 14.36 39.16
CA GLY A 598 -4.41 15.59 39.49
C GLY A 598 -4.88 16.14 40.83
N ARG A 599 -4.42 17.35 41.12
CA ARG A 599 -4.76 18.14 42.28
C ARG A 599 -5.06 19.58 41.89
N ILE A 600 -5.93 20.20 42.67
CA ILE A 600 -6.19 21.64 42.58
C ILE A 600 -4.97 22.38 43.13
N LEU A 601 -4.35 23.21 42.29
CA LEU A 601 -3.21 24.06 42.66
C LEU A 601 -3.67 25.37 43.30
N GLU A 602 -4.68 26.00 42.70
CA GLU A 602 -5.13 27.33 43.08
C GLU A 602 -6.60 27.52 42.69
N ILE A 603 -7.32 28.28 43.50
CA ILE A 603 -8.71 28.66 43.28
C ILE A 603 -8.74 30.19 43.29
N THR A 604 -9.01 30.80 42.15
CA THR A 604 -9.22 32.26 42.03
C THR A 604 -10.71 32.55 41.87
N ASP A 605 -11.13 33.82 41.79
CA ASP A 605 -12.54 34.19 41.56
C ASP A 605 -13.05 33.86 40.16
N LYS A 606 -12.15 33.72 39.18
CA LYS A 606 -12.50 33.44 37.77
C LYS A 606 -12.21 32.01 37.35
N ASP A 607 -11.04 31.47 37.71
CA ASP A 607 -10.55 30.16 37.25
C ASP A 607 -10.04 29.28 38.39
N ILE A 608 -10.05 27.96 38.19
CA ILE A 608 -9.40 26.97 39.06
C ILE A 608 -8.22 26.36 38.28
N LEU A 609 -7.05 26.28 38.91
CA LEU A 609 -5.85 25.68 38.31
C LEU A 609 -5.64 24.27 38.83
N ILE A 610 -5.29 23.34 37.93
CA ILE A 610 -4.98 21.95 38.25
C ILE A 610 -3.59 21.58 37.72
N ASN A 611 -2.86 20.73 38.45
CA ASN A 611 -1.48 20.34 38.15
C ASN A 611 -1.33 19.26 37.07
N ILE A 612 -2.26 19.23 36.11
CA ILE A 612 -2.25 18.31 34.97
C ILE A 612 -2.53 19.07 33.70
N GLY A 613 -1.86 18.69 32.60
CA GLY A 613 -1.93 19.39 31.32
C GLY A 613 -1.80 18.47 30.11
N LYS A 614 -1.42 19.05 28.97
CA LYS A 614 -1.31 18.34 27.68
C LYS A 614 -0.41 17.10 27.77
N GLU A 615 0.69 17.15 28.52
CA GLU A 615 1.68 16.07 28.60
C GLU A 615 1.13 14.77 29.20
N VAL A 616 0.15 14.88 30.11
CA VAL A 616 -0.49 13.70 30.73
C VAL A 616 -1.79 13.31 30.02
N GLY A 617 -2.13 13.99 28.92
CA GLY A 617 -3.25 13.68 28.04
C GLY A 617 -4.57 14.40 28.39
N VAL A 618 -4.52 15.56 29.04
CA VAL A 618 -5.71 16.41 29.28
C VAL A 618 -6.23 16.97 27.94
N ARG A 619 -7.55 16.96 27.73
CA ARG A 619 -8.24 17.53 26.54
C ARG A 619 -9.23 18.63 26.91
N ASN A 620 -9.45 19.58 26.01
CA ASN A 620 -10.41 20.67 26.25
C ASN A 620 -11.82 20.08 26.40
N GLY A 621 -12.60 20.64 27.32
CA GLY A 621 -13.94 20.12 27.65
C GLY A 621 -13.95 18.82 28.47
N GLN A 622 -12.80 18.24 28.79
CA GLN A 622 -12.73 17.05 29.64
C GLN A 622 -13.21 17.37 31.06
N GLU A 623 -13.99 16.46 31.64
CA GLU A 623 -14.54 16.62 32.99
C GLU A 623 -13.75 15.80 34.02
N TYR A 624 -13.58 16.38 35.21
CA TYR A 624 -12.93 15.78 36.38
C TYR A 624 -13.86 15.86 37.57
N THR A 625 -13.68 14.92 38.49
CA THR A 625 -14.43 14.85 39.74
C THR A 625 -13.51 14.58 40.91
N ASN A 626 -13.95 14.96 42.11
CA ASN A 626 -13.30 14.53 43.35
C ASN A 626 -13.65 13.06 43.69
N GLU A 627 -13.01 12.53 44.73
CA GLU A 627 -13.19 11.14 45.17
C GLU A 627 -14.65 10.79 45.53
N SER A 628 -15.41 11.74 46.10
CA SER A 628 -16.82 11.58 46.47
C SER A 628 -17.83 11.74 45.31
N GLN A 629 -17.35 11.99 44.09
CA GLN A 629 -18.16 12.17 42.88
C GLN A 629 -19.24 13.27 42.92
N ASN A 630 -19.11 14.24 43.83
CA ASN A 630 -20.11 15.29 44.05
C ASN A 630 -19.72 16.64 43.43
N ILE A 631 -18.59 16.74 42.75
CA ILE A 631 -18.06 17.97 42.15
C ILE A 631 -17.69 17.69 40.70
N ILE A 632 -18.11 18.54 39.76
CA ILE A 632 -17.70 18.42 38.36
C ILE A 632 -16.91 19.66 37.91
N LEU A 633 -15.68 19.41 37.44
CA LEU A 633 -14.75 20.40 36.92
C LEU A 633 -14.54 20.19 35.42
N THR A 634 -14.82 21.19 34.59
CA THR A 634 -14.64 21.12 33.13
C THR A 634 -13.43 21.91 32.67
N VAL A 635 -12.56 21.32 31.85
CA VAL A 635 -11.36 21.98 31.31
C VAL A 635 -11.71 23.05 30.28
N ILE A 636 -11.18 24.26 30.48
CA ILE A 636 -11.39 25.43 29.62
C ILE A 636 -10.16 25.74 28.78
N SER A 637 -8.96 25.58 29.35
CA SER A 637 -7.70 25.84 28.65
C SER A 637 -6.58 24.97 29.22
N ILE A 638 -5.63 24.61 28.37
CA ILE A 638 -4.58 23.64 28.68
C ILE A 638 -3.21 24.23 28.37
N LYS A 639 -2.27 24.08 29.30
CA LYS A 639 -0.82 24.24 29.09
C LYS A 639 -0.14 22.87 29.24
N SER A 640 1.20 22.81 29.10
CA SER A 640 1.94 21.55 29.15
C SER A 640 1.66 20.72 30.41
N ASN A 641 1.77 21.35 31.59
CA ASN A 641 1.63 20.68 32.90
C ASN A 641 0.55 21.26 33.82
N ILE A 642 -0.17 22.29 33.36
CA ILE A 642 -1.21 22.96 34.14
C ILE A 642 -2.42 23.18 33.24
N SER A 643 -3.62 22.99 33.77
CA SER A 643 -4.87 23.31 33.08
C SER A 643 -5.74 24.23 33.92
N LYS A 644 -6.56 25.04 33.24
CA LYS A 644 -7.63 25.82 33.86
C LYS A 644 -8.93 25.06 33.73
N VAL A 645 -9.66 24.94 34.83
CA VAL A 645 -10.97 24.31 34.91
C VAL A 645 -12.03 25.24 35.50
N ARG A 646 -13.29 25.01 35.13
CA ARG A 646 -14.47 25.66 35.71
C ARG A 646 -15.27 24.63 36.49
N ALA A 647 -15.63 24.97 37.72
CA ALA A 647 -16.60 24.19 38.49
C ALA A 647 -18.02 24.60 38.14
N ARG A 648 -18.99 23.69 38.29
CA ARG A 648 -20.41 24.10 38.30
C ARG A 648 -20.63 25.01 39.51
N GLN A 649 -21.47 26.04 39.36
CA GLN A 649 -21.60 27.14 40.33
C GLN A 649 -21.90 26.67 41.77
N LYS A 650 -22.61 25.55 41.93
CA LYS A 650 -22.98 24.92 43.22
C LYS A 650 -21.81 24.18 43.88
N ASP A 651 -20.82 23.76 43.10
CA ASP A 651 -19.74 22.88 43.53
C ASP A 651 -18.52 23.67 44.02
N ARG A 652 -18.45 24.98 43.69
CA ARG A 652 -17.27 25.82 43.93
C ARG A 652 -16.97 26.03 45.41
N THR A 653 -17.99 26.09 46.26
CA THR A 653 -17.86 26.26 47.72
C THR A 653 -17.27 25.04 48.42
N LEU A 654 -17.24 23.88 47.74
CA LEU A 654 -16.72 22.62 48.26
C LEU A 654 -15.25 22.40 47.89
N LEU A 655 -14.64 23.29 47.10
CA LEU A 655 -13.28 23.13 46.59
C LEU A 655 -12.23 23.62 47.57
N THR A 656 -11.15 22.86 47.70
CA THR A 656 -9.98 23.24 48.50
C THR A 656 -8.69 23.03 47.72
N LYS A 657 -7.68 23.87 48.00
CA LYS A 657 -6.34 23.71 47.44
C LYS A 657 -5.76 22.35 47.87
N GLY A 658 -5.14 21.64 46.93
CA GLY A 658 -4.60 20.31 47.12
C GLY A 658 -5.62 19.17 46.97
N MET A 659 -6.91 19.47 46.79
CA MET A 659 -7.95 18.46 46.60
C MET A 659 -7.62 17.55 45.40
N LYS A 660 -7.74 16.24 45.62
CA LYS A 660 -7.53 15.22 44.59
C LYS A 660 -8.71 15.19 43.63
N ILE A 661 -8.39 15.13 42.35
CA ILE A 661 -9.36 15.01 41.26
C ILE A 661 -8.93 13.89 40.32
N GLN A 662 -9.91 13.27 39.67
CA GLN A 662 -9.69 12.23 38.67
C GLN A 662 -10.71 12.35 37.53
N THR A 663 -10.43 11.73 36.39
CA THR A 663 -11.33 11.73 35.23
C THR A 663 -12.75 11.33 35.64
N TYR A 664 -13.74 12.16 35.27
CA TYR A 664 -15.14 11.84 35.45
C TYR A 664 -15.59 10.84 34.36
N VAL A 665 -16.15 9.70 34.77
CA VAL A 665 -16.71 8.70 33.86
C VAL A 665 -18.22 8.74 34.02
N ARG A 666 -18.93 9.17 32.97
CA ARG A 666 -20.39 9.17 32.93
C ARG A 666 -20.85 7.71 32.86
N GLU A 667 -21.50 7.20 33.89
CA GLU A 667 -22.16 5.90 33.80
C GLU A 667 -23.25 5.97 32.73
N GLN A 668 -23.04 5.29 31.60
CA GLN A 668 -24.12 5.01 30.66
C GLN A 668 -25.05 3.99 31.32
N LYS A 669 -26.14 4.46 31.95
CA LYS A 669 -27.27 3.60 32.23
C LYS A 669 -27.84 3.12 30.89
N GLU A 670 -27.49 1.91 30.48
CA GLU A 670 -28.22 1.17 29.45
C GLU A 670 -29.70 1.15 29.87
N LYS A 671 -30.53 1.94 29.17
CA LYS A 671 -31.98 1.79 29.24
C LYS A 671 -32.32 0.48 28.53
N THR A 672 -32.34 -0.62 29.28
CA THR A 672 -33.01 -1.86 28.89
C THR A 672 -34.51 -1.56 28.81
N LYS A 673 -34.97 -1.03 27.67
CA LYS A 673 -36.39 -1.09 27.29
C LYS A 673 -36.66 -2.52 26.84
N CYS A 674 -36.99 -3.38 27.80
CA CYS A 674 -37.80 -4.56 27.50
C CYS A 674 -39.12 -4.06 26.90
N LYS A 675 -39.28 -4.23 25.58
CA LYS A 675 -40.61 -4.26 24.96
C LYS A 675 -41.25 -5.59 25.35
N LYS A 676 -42.31 -5.53 26.16
CA LYS A 676 -43.49 -6.35 25.92
C LYS A 676 -44.44 -5.52 25.07
#